data_AF-A0A9P8VLU4-F1
#
_entry.id   AF-A0A9P8VLU4-F1
#
_cell.length_a   1.000
_cell.length_b   1.000
_cell.length_c   1.000
_cell.angle_alpha   90.00
_cell.angle_beta   90.00
_cell.angle_gamma   90.00
#
_symmetry.space_group_name_H-M   'P 1'
#
loop_
_entity.id
_entity.type
_entity.pdbx_description
1 polymer ?
#
loop_
_entity_poly.entity_id
_entity_poly.type
_entity_poly.pdbx_seq_one_letter_code
_entity_poly.pdbx_strand_id
1 'polypeptide(L)'
;MLSCANNLQLRATAGQVCRALGVRLVTNPQVAQLAKNAGFDSVFIDLEHSSLSIDDAGNISNAALSIGITPFVRVPYQCGNGFVQKVMDAGAMGVIFPHVSNPSEARAAVSISKYPPMGSRSMTGSLPVFSLLPTESTVVIEESNASASSVIVMIESREAVEQAEEIAAVPGVDVLLVGSNDLAIELGVPGGFRTEVFRSALETVSKACKKNGKIMGLAGIYDQQDIHEWAINTLGVRYMLCQQDSGLIFGAGKKCIAAIPPVSPIGQILVQNGRAYTRKTERQFFIVKGETKDSSVSNSSGLRPSVRNASAPPYLSHYRRSETCVFEQDEKKVLVSERLLNDLKRKAGYQETDENAHPEKRPINLEAVDSERAQSAEAVRNTTLEPPREVDAGLGEDDDHTLRNPLVISPSKFLTDSKGRKRFLGPSSTWAYSRHVIGLLNEHLQYQESPEAPRNVDGVAFPLNLPHVKLPQQCIDLGTLPPLDYAIYLTNTVKFHIGQSYHLMDEAVFMANLFSLHNGGMQDMTSTTRLWLSQYFIIMALGKALLHRGFSKSCPFGKDYFLRGMEFLPDVSGLHDDPVLAMEVCCAIALYLQSVDHRNTAFVYLGIALRIALSQGMHHDMIDDPQNQARNSRQKSAWWTLYILDRKFSYMMGAPSQISDNAITVSLPGSPYHPPQKIAAMDVHVKLSRLIGKVIDTVYAVDGKLPASFLGIMQSTLRELAQVAETLTTSLDLNFDGSGPINRTSGTLNLCYHQVG
;
A
#
# COMPACT_ATOMS: atom_id res chain seq x y z
N MET A 1 -7.83 45.14 1.96
CA MET A 1 -7.94 44.58 3.33
C MET A 1 -7.73 43.08 3.25
N LEU A 2 -7.00 42.50 4.21
CA LEU A 2 -6.75 41.06 4.29
C LEU A 2 -8.06 40.28 4.53
N SER A 3 -8.13 39.06 3.99
CA SER A 3 -9.28 38.16 4.13
C SER A 3 -9.42 37.58 5.55
N CYS A 4 -8.31 37.53 6.29
CA CYS A 4 -8.24 37.09 7.67
C CYS A 4 -7.21 37.95 8.42
N ALA A 5 -7.49 38.27 9.69
CA ALA A 5 -6.49 38.89 10.55
C ALA A 5 -5.43 37.87 10.97
N ASN A 6 -4.23 38.35 11.31
CA ASN A 6 -3.18 37.49 11.87
C ASN A 6 -3.45 37.25 13.35
N ASN A 7 -4.09 36.12 13.67
CA ASN A 7 -4.49 35.78 15.03
C ASN A 7 -3.28 35.61 15.96
N LEU A 8 -2.11 35.21 15.44
CA LEU A 8 -0.89 35.15 16.23
C LEU A 8 -0.50 36.55 16.74
N GLN A 9 -0.42 37.54 15.86
CA GLN A 9 -0.08 38.91 16.26
C GLN A 9 -1.13 39.50 17.21
N LEU A 10 -2.42 39.30 16.92
CA LEU A 10 -3.52 39.78 17.75
C LEU A 10 -3.44 39.21 19.18
N ARG A 11 -3.31 37.87 19.29
CA ARG A 11 -3.24 37.19 20.59
C ARG A 11 -1.98 37.57 21.36
N ALA A 12 -0.81 37.52 20.70
CA ALA A 12 0.46 37.81 21.36
C ALA A 12 0.52 39.26 21.88
N THR A 13 0.04 40.24 21.11
CA THR A 13 -0.03 41.65 21.54
C THR A 13 -0.97 41.85 22.72
N ALA A 14 -2.07 41.09 22.77
CA ALA A 14 -2.98 41.06 23.92
C ALA A 14 -2.44 40.23 25.12
N GLY A 15 -1.21 39.73 25.05
CA GLY A 15 -0.62 38.89 26.08
C GLY A 15 -1.23 37.48 26.17
N GLN A 16 -2.01 37.06 25.18
CA GLN A 16 -2.69 35.77 25.11
C GLN A 16 -1.93 34.76 24.24
N VAL A 17 -2.18 33.47 24.47
CA VAL A 17 -1.58 32.40 23.67
C VAL A 17 -2.38 32.19 22.38
N CYS A 18 -1.69 32.19 21.25
CA CYS A 18 -2.22 31.69 19.98
C CYS A 18 -2.08 30.17 19.93
N ARG A 19 -3.21 29.45 19.94
CA ARG A 19 -3.28 27.99 19.97
C ARG A 19 -3.44 27.44 18.56
N ALA A 20 -2.52 26.57 18.15
CA ALA A 20 -2.52 25.95 16.82
C ALA A 20 -2.93 24.47 16.88
N LEU A 21 -3.75 24.05 15.92
CA LEU A 21 -3.98 22.63 15.61
C LEU A 21 -2.98 22.18 14.53
N GLY A 22 -2.23 21.11 14.79
CA GLY A 22 -1.40 20.47 13.78
C GLY A 22 -2.21 19.60 12.82
N VAL A 23 -1.99 19.75 11.52
CA VAL A 23 -2.64 18.98 10.46
C VAL A 23 -1.56 18.26 9.66
N ARG A 24 -1.60 16.93 9.69
CA ARG A 24 -0.58 16.06 9.10
C ARG A 24 -1.18 14.91 8.28
N LEU A 25 -2.41 14.50 8.58
CA LEU A 25 -3.06 13.37 7.91
C LEU A 25 -4.31 13.78 7.13
N VAL A 26 -5.10 14.70 7.67
CA VAL A 26 -6.39 15.06 7.07
C VAL A 26 -6.18 16.01 5.89
N THR A 27 -6.50 15.55 4.67
CA THR A 27 -6.47 16.36 3.45
C THR A 27 -7.74 17.17 3.23
N ASN A 28 -8.85 16.80 3.88
CA ASN A 28 -10.12 17.50 3.71
C ASN A 28 -10.10 18.88 4.38
N PRO A 29 -10.38 19.98 3.65
CA PRO A 29 -10.33 21.35 4.19
C PRO A 29 -11.28 21.63 5.36
N GLN A 30 -12.31 20.80 5.56
CA GLN A 30 -13.22 20.90 6.71
C GLN A 30 -12.50 20.77 8.07
N VAL A 31 -11.26 20.25 8.10
CA VAL A 31 -10.41 20.27 9.29
C VAL A 31 -10.20 21.68 9.85
N ALA A 32 -10.16 22.72 9.00
CA ALA A 32 -10.07 24.10 9.44
C ALA A 32 -11.32 24.53 10.22
N GLN A 33 -12.52 24.11 9.76
CA GLN A 33 -13.78 24.39 10.46
C GLN A 33 -13.86 23.65 11.79
N LEU A 34 -13.38 22.40 11.85
CA LEU A 34 -13.26 21.67 13.12
C LEU A 34 -12.31 22.40 14.08
N ALA A 35 -11.17 22.89 13.59
CA ALA A 35 -10.22 23.66 14.39
C ALA A 35 -10.86 24.93 14.97
N LYS A 36 -11.55 25.71 14.13
CA LYS A 36 -12.27 26.91 14.58
C LYS A 36 -13.32 26.60 15.64
N ASN A 37 -14.13 25.56 15.43
CA ASN A 37 -15.19 25.17 16.36
C ASN A 37 -14.64 24.68 17.70
N ALA A 38 -13.46 24.05 17.69
CA ALA A 38 -12.73 23.66 18.90
C ALA A 38 -12.04 24.85 19.60
N GLY A 39 -12.07 26.05 19.00
CA GLY A 39 -11.51 27.27 19.57
C GLY A 39 -10.02 27.48 19.32
N PHE A 40 -9.44 26.80 18.32
CA PHE A 40 -8.08 27.08 17.85
C PHE A 40 -8.01 28.43 17.13
N ASP A 41 -6.87 29.10 17.28
CA ASP A 41 -6.61 30.43 16.72
C ASP A 41 -5.90 30.35 15.36
N SER A 42 -5.16 29.26 15.13
CA SER A 42 -4.44 28.99 13.88
C SER A 42 -4.43 27.50 13.55
N VAL A 43 -4.08 27.18 12.30
CA VAL A 43 -3.71 25.82 11.89
C VAL A 43 -2.23 25.78 11.53
N PHE A 44 -1.54 24.74 11.99
CA PHE A 44 -0.18 24.38 11.60
C PHE A 44 -0.31 23.23 10.60
N ILE A 45 -0.09 23.52 9.32
CA ILE A 45 -0.14 22.51 8.25
C ILE A 45 1.28 22.01 8.04
N ASP A 46 1.49 20.72 8.25
CA ASP A 46 2.82 20.13 8.25
C ASP A 46 3.14 19.47 6.91
N LEU A 47 3.98 20.09 6.07
CA LEU A 47 4.47 19.47 4.82
C LEU A 47 5.78 18.70 5.01
N GLU A 48 6.41 18.74 6.18
CA GLU A 48 7.71 18.11 6.41
C GLU A 48 7.58 16.65 6.87
N HIS A 49 6.62 16.36 7.75
CA HIS A 49 6.40 15.01 8.28
C HIS A 49 5.03 14.43 7.88
N SER A 50 4.58 14.72 6.66
CA SER A 50 3.32 14.23 6.13
C SER A 50 3.40 13.79 4.68
N SER A 51 2.28 13.24 4.18
CA SER A 51 2.02 13.02 2.76
C SER A 51 1.17 14.13 2.14
N LEU A 52 0.97 15.26 2.84
CA LEU A 52 0.19 16.39 2.32
C LEU A 52 0.94 17.03 1.14
N SER A 53 0.20 17.31 0.07
CA SER A 53 0.69 18.07 -1.06
C SER A 53 0.58 19.59 -0.81
N ILE A 54 1.20 20.39 -1.67
CA ILE A 54 0.99 21.85 -1.67
C ILE A 54 -0.49 22.18 -1.93
N ASP A 55 -1.18 21.38 -2.76
CA ASP A 55 -2.59 21.58 -3.05
C ASP A 55 -3.46 21.32 -1.81
N ASP A 56 -3.15 20.30 -1.01
CA ASP A 56 -3.83 20.05 0.26
C ASP A 56 -3.62 21.23 1.23
N ALA A 57 -2.38 21.69 1.38
CA ALA A 57 -2.06 22.85 2.21
C ALA A 57 -2.76 24.13 1.72
N GLY A 58 -2.82 24.34 0.40
CA GLY A 58 -3.54 25.44 -0.21
C GLY A 58 -5.04 25.36 0.08
N ASN A 59 -5.67 24.21 -0.14
CA ASN A 59 -7.10 24.01 0.11
C ASN A 59 -7.47 24.23 1.59
N ILE A 60 -6.67 23.69 2.52
CA ILE A 60 -6.86 23.90 3.96
C ILE A 60 -6.64 25.37 4.33
N SER A 61 -5.62 26.02 3.76
CA SER A 61 -5.33 27.45 4.01
C SER A 61 -6.47 28.34 3.53
N ASN A 62 -7.01 28.10 2.34
CA ASN A 62 -8.15 28.85 1.80
C ASN A 62 -9.41 28.69 2.67
N ALA A 63 -9.71 27.46 3.09
CA ALA A 63 -10.80 27.21 4.02
C ALA A 63 -10.59 27.96 5.34
N ALA A 64 -9.38 27.89 5.90
CA ALA A 64 -8.98 28.58 7.12
C ALA A 64 -9.17 30.11 7.03
N LEU A 65 -8.65 30.73 5.96
CA LEU A 65 -8.81 32.16 5.70
C LEU A 65 -10.29 32.56 5.66
N SER A 66 -11.13 31.80 4.96
CA SER A 66 -12.56 32.11 4.78
C SER A 66 -13.36 32.10 6.09
N ILE A 67 -12.84 31.44 7.12
CA ILE A 67 -13.49 31.33 8.43
C ILE A 67 -12.72 32.09 9.53
N GLY A 68 -11.66 32.84 9.21
CA GLY A 68 -10.96 33.67 10.19
C GLY A 68 -10.01 32.91 11.14
N ILE A 69 -9.47 31.77 10.70
CA ILE A 69 -8.39 31.06 11.42
C ILE A 69 -7.10 31.19 10.61
N THR A 70 -5.98 31.53 11.26
CA THR A 70 -4.73 31.84 10.54
C THR A 70 -4.01 30.56 10.09
N PRO A 71 -3.72 30.36 8.78
CA PRO A 71 -2.97 29.19 8.33
C PRO A 71 -1.46 29.45 8.28
N PHE A 72 -0.70 28.63 9.01
CA PHE A 72 0.75 28.56 8.91
C PHE A 72 1.16 27.21 8.33
N VAL A 73 2.14 27.21 7.44
CA VAL A 73 2.62 25.99 6.78
C VAL A 73 4.07 25.74 7.17
N ARG A 74 4.36 24.58 7.75
CA ARG A 74 5.73 24.08 7.87
C ARG A 74 6.17 23.49 6.55
N VAL A 75 7.23 24.04 5.98
CA VAL A 75 7.80 23.57 4.71
C VAL A 75 8.86 22.51 4.96
N PRO A 76 9.11 21.59 4.00
CA PRO A 76 10.24 20.66 4.11
C PRO A 76 11.57 21.42 4.19
N TYR A 77 12.52 20.87 4.95
CA TYR A 77 13.89 21.37 4.98
C TYR A 77 14.49 21.47 3.57
N GLN A 78 15.13 22.61 3.28
CA GLN A 78 15.78 22.89 1.99
C GLN A 78 14.87 22.70 0.75
N CYS A 79 13.56 22.96 0.88
CA CYS A 79 12.58 22.83 -0.23
C CYS A 79 12.81 23.78 -1.44
N GLY A 80 13.74 24.73 -1.33
CA GLY A 80 14.13 25.66 -2.40
C GLY A 80 13.29 26.93 -2.48
N ASN A 81 13.87 27.99 -3.06
CA ASN A 81 13.32 29.35 -3.02
C ASN A 81 11.92 29.49 -3.64
N GLY A 82 11.61 28.72 -4.69
CA GLY A 82 10.30 28.75 -5.35
C GLY A 82 9.18 28.04 -4.58
N PHE A 83 9.52 27.16 -3.63
CA PHE A 83 8.52 26.39 -2.88
C PHE A 83 7.78 27.27 -1.86
N VAL A 84 8.53 28.08 -1.11
CA VAL A 84 7.98 29.03 -0.13
C VAL A 84 7.02 30.03 -0.79
N GLN A 85 7.39 30.53 -1.97
CA GLN A 85 6.51 31.40 -2.74
C GLN A 85 5.19 30.69 -3.08
N LYS A 86 5.23 29.47 -3.63
CA LYS A 86 4.02 28.71 -3.97
C LYS A 86 3.11 28.48 -2.76
N VAL A 87 3.69 28.12 -1.62
CA VAL A 87 2.94 27.88 -0.38
C VAL A 87 2.18 29.12 0.09
N MET A 88 2.83 30.28 0.06
CA MET A 88 2.17 31.53 0.47
C MET A 88 1.24 32.08 -0.61
N ASP A 89 1.55 31.89 -1.89
CA ASP A 89 0.65 32.25 -3.00
C ASP A 89 -0.63 31.39 -2.95
N ALA A 90 -0.56 30.17 -2.41
CA ALA A 90 -1.70 29.29 -2.18
C ALA A 90 -2.55 29.65 -0.94
N GLY A 91 -2.15 30.64 -0.15
CA GLY A 91 -2.95 31.19 0.96
C GLY A 91 -2.37 31.04 2.36
N ALA A 92 -1.15 30.51 2.53
CA ALA A 92 -0.49 30.54 3.83
C ALA A 92 -0.20 31.99 4.26
N MET A 93 -0.52 32.34 5.51
CA MET A 93 -0.21 33.66 6.10
C MET A 93 1.20 33.72 6.73
N GLY A 94 1.92 32.62 6.72
CA GLY A 94 3.28 32.52 7.19
C GLY A 94 3.86 31.13 7.01
N VAL A 95 5.18 31.05 7.10
CA VAL A 95 5.94 29.83 6.89
C VAL A 95 6.75 29.48 8.12
N ILE A 96 6.74 28.20 8.46
CA ILE A 96 7.52 27.61 9.53
C ILE A 96 8.70 26.89 8.89
N PHE A 97 9.90 27.36 9.21
CA PHE A 97 11.16 26.85 8.70
C PHE A 97 11.79 25.90 9.72
N PRO A 98 11.87 24.60 9.43
CA PRO A 98 12.56 23.65 10.27
C PRO A 98 14.08 23.80 10.14
N HIS A 99 14.79 23.27 11.13
CA HIS A 99 16.24 23.10 11.21
C HIS A 99 17.05 24.38 10.97
N VAL A 100 16.61 25.51 11.55
CA VAL A 100 17.36 26.78 11.50
C VAL A 100 18.36 26.82 12.64
N SER A 101 19.65 26.72 12.32
CA SER A 101 20.73 26.64 13.31
C SER A 101 21.50 27.96 13.49
N ASN A 102 21.41 28.88 12.53
CA ASN A 102 22.19 30.12 12.55
C ASN A 102 21.48 31.36 11.97
N PRO A 103 21.98 32.59 12.24
CA PRO A 103 21.39 33.83 11.75
C PRO A 103 21.38 33.97 10.23
N SER A 104 22.31 33.30 9.53
CA SER A 104 22.37 33.34 8.06
C SER A 104 21.17 32.63 7.44
N GLU A 105 20.84 31.45 7.95
CA GLU A 105 19.66 30.68 7.57
C GLU A 105 18.37 31.43 7.90
N ALA A 106 18.31 32.08 9.07
CA ALA A 106 17.17 32.93 9.42
C ALA A 106 16.99 34.11 8.45
N ARG A 107 18.10 34.78 8.04
CA ARG A 107 18.05 35.83 7.00
C ARG A 107 17.60 35.29 5.65
N ALA A 108 18.03 34.09 5.27
CA ALA A 108 17.60 33.44 4.04
C ALA A 108 16.08 33.15 4.05
N ALA A 109 15.56 32.64 5.17
CA ALA A 109 14.13 32.41 5.38
C ALA A 109 13.31 33.71 5.25
N VAL A 110 13.77 34.81 5.86
CA VAL A 110 13.13 36.13 5.71
C VAL A 110 13.14 36.60 4.27
N SER A 111 14.29 36.50 3.59
CA SER A 111 14.46 36.98 2.22
C SER A 111 13.44 36.37 1.26
N ILE A 112 13.21 35.06 1.34
CA ILE A 112 12.26 34.38 0.45
C ILE A 112 10.79 34.51 0.89
N SER A 113 10.55 34.99 2.12
CA SER A 113 9.19 35.12 2.67
C SER A 113 8.60 36.52 2.55
N LYS A 114 9.44 37.56 2.56
CA LYS A 114 9.00 38.96 2.52
C LYS A 114 9.16 39.57 1.12
N TYR A 115 8.31 40.54 0.79
CA TYR A 115 8.46 41.38 -0.40
C TYR A 115 9.51 42.48 -0.20
N PRO A 116 10.08 43.06 -1.28
CA PRO A 116 10.94 44.23 -1.18
C PRO A 116 10.28 45.38 -0.38
N PRO A 117 11.05 46.15 0.43
CA PRO A 117 12.50 46.07 0.63
C PRO A 117 12.94 45.04 1.68
N MET A 118 12.02 44.36 2.37
CA MET A 118 12.34 43.43 3.47
C MET A 118 12.86 42.07 3.00
N GLY A 119 12.60 41.71 1.74
CA GLY A 119 13.05 40.47 1.12
C GLY A 119 13.00 40.54 -0.40
N SER A 120 12.95 39.38 -1.04
CA SER A 120 13.02 39.19 -2.48
C SER A 120 11.92 38.26 -3.03
N ARG A 121 10.83 38.04 -2.28
CA ARG A 121 9.69 37.24 -2.77
C ARG A 121 9.12 37.86 -4.05
N SER A 122 8.87 37.04 -5.07
CA SER A 122 8.21 37.51 -6.30
C SER A 122 6.71 37.66 -6.09
N MET A 123 6.13 38.69 -6.71
CA MET A 123 4.71 39.00 -6.64
C MET A 123 3.97 38.45 -7.86
N THR A 124 2.83 37.82 -7.62
CA THR A 124 1.82 37.51 -8.64
C THR A 124 0.58 38.41 -8.42
N GLY A 125 -0.34 38.43 -9.38
CA GLY A 125 -1.66 39.06 -9.20
C GLY A 125 -2.60 38.18 -8.36
N SER A 126 -3.57 38.82 -7.68
CA SER A 126 -4.67 38.19 -6.92
C SER A 126 -4.25 37.05 -5.99
N LEU A 127 -4.01 37.36 -4.71
CA LEU A 127 -3.66 36.36 -3.68
C LEU A 127 -4.87 36.00 -2.80
N PRO A 128 -4.96 34.75 -2.29
CA PRO A 128 -6.08 34.36 -1.43
C PRO A 128 -6.17 35.10 -0.09
N VAL A 129 -5.03 35.56 0.44
CA VAL A 129 -4.98 36.42 1.63
C VAL A 129 -5.63 37.79 1.41
N PHE A 130 -5.95 38.17 0.16
CA PHE A 130 -6.76 39.33 -0.22
C PHE A 130 -8.08 38.92 -0.90
N SER A 131 -8.59 37.71 -0.60
CA SER A 131 -9.81 37.17 -1.20
C SER A 131 -9.80 37.11 -2.73
N LEU A 132 -8.60 37.00 -3.34
CA LEU A 132 -8.38 37.05 -4.79
C LEU A 132 -8.86 38.35 -5.46
N LEU A 133 -9.22 39.37 -4.68
CA LEU A 133 -9.65 40.66 -5.21
C LEU A 133 -8.46 41.39 -5.84
N PRO A 134 -8.68 42.11 -6.96
CA PRO A 134 -7.68 43.04 -7.49
C PRO A 134 -7.27 44.02 -6.38
N THR A 135 -5.98 44.01 -6.04
CA THR A 135 -5.41 44.84 -4.97
C THR A 135 -4.15 45.49 -5.49
N GLU A 136 -3.99 46.80 -5.25
CA GLU A 136 -2.80 47.54 -5.64
C GLU A 136 -1.53 46.92 -5.06
N SER A 137 -0.48 46.82 -5.87
CA SER A 137 0.76 46.12 -5.50
C SER A 137 1.41 46.72 -4.26
N THR A 138 1.36 48.04 -4.08
CA THR A 138 1.88 48.72 -2.89
C THR A 138 1.17 48.25 -1.62
N VAL A 139 -0.17 48.15 -1.65
CA VAL A 139 -0.97 47.63 -0.54
C VAL A 139 -0.67 46.16 -0.29
N VAL A 140 -0.52 45.35 -1.35
CA VAL A 140 -0.14 43.93 -1.20
C VAL A 140 1.21 43.80 -0.47
N ILE A 141 2.22 44.58 -0.87
CA ILE A 141 3.55 44.57 -0.25
C ILE A 141 3.46 44.97 1.23
N GLU A 142 2.84 46.12 1.50
CA GLU A 142 2.77 46.71 2.85
C GLU A 142 2.02 45.78 3.81
N GLU A 143 0.81 45.36 3.46
CA GLU A 143 -0.04 44.50 4.30
C GLU A 143 0.55 43.09 4.47
N SER A 144 1.15 42.51 3.41
CA SER A 144 1.75 41.18 3.51
C SER A 144 2.97 41.19 4.42
N ASN A 145 3.86 42.16 4.24
CA ASN A 145 5.06 42.27 5.07
C ASN A 145 4.73 42.53 6.54
N ALA A 146 3.70 43.35 6.81
CA ALA A 146 3.24 43.68 8.16
C ALA A 146 2.54 42.50 8.86
N SER A 147 1.64 41.80 8.16
CA SER A 147 0.70 40.89 8.83
C SER A 147 0.35 39.58 8.09
N ALA A 148 0.65 39.41 6.80
CA ALA A 148 0.30 38.18 6.05
C ALA A 148 1.50 37.40 5.49
N SER A 149 2.67 37.55 6.09
CA SER A 149 3.88 36.79 5.74
C SER A 149 4.75 36.56 6.97
N SER A 150 4.20 35.91 7.99
CA SER A 150 4.94 35.62 9.23
C SER A 150 6.08 34.62 8.97
N VAL A 151 7.26 34.91 9.51
CA VAL A 151 8.45 34.05 9.43
C VAL A 151 8.70 33.41 10.79
N ILE A 152 8.48 32.10 10.87
CA ILE A 152 8.61 31.30 12.08
C ILE A 152 9.82 30.39 11.87
N VAL A 153 10.87 30.54 12.69
CA VAL A 153 12.07 29.70 12.60
C VAL A 153 12.08 28.69 13.75
N MET A 154 12.33 27.43 13.44
CA MET A 154 12.37 26.39 14.46
C MET A 154 13.75 26.27 15.09
N ILE A 155 13.77 26.36 16.42
CA ILE A 155 14.95 26.13 17.25
C ILE A 155 14.88 24.71 17.79
N GLU A 156 15.64 23.82 17.17
CA GLU A 156 15.70 22.40 17.53
C GLU A 156 17.11 21.82 17.58
N SER A 157 18.07 22.72 17.38
CA SER A 157 19.50 22.73 17.58
C SER A 157 20.07 22.79 19.00
N ARG A 158 21.16 22.10 19.36
CA ARG A 158 22.09 22.66 20.36
C ARG A 158 22.70 23.95 19.81
N GLU A 159 23.17 23.91 18.56
CA GLU A 159 23.73 25.08 17.87
C GLU A 159 22.70 26.22 17.78
N ALA A 160 21.46 25.92 17.40
CA ALA A 160 20.39 26.92 17.34
C ALA A 160 20.10 27.58 18.70
N VAL A 161 20.19 26.83 19.81
CA VAL A 161 20.02 27.36 21.17
C VAL A 161 21.17 28.30 21.53
N GLU A 162 22.41 27.91 21.21
CA GLU A 162 23.60 28.74 21.44
C GLU A 162 23.54 30.05 20.64
N GLN A 163 23.00 30.01 19.42
CA GLN A 163 22.85 31.18 18.54
C GLN A 163 21.48 31.86 18.63
N ALA A 164 20.63 31.47 19.59
CA ALA A 164 19.23 31.91 19.64
C ALA A 164 19.08 33.44 19.71
N GLU A 165 19.99 34.13 20.40
CA GLU A 165 19.96 35.60 20.48
C GLU A 165 20.23 36.25 19.13
N GLU A 166 21.23 35.77 18.39
CA GLU A 166 21.59 36.31 17.08
C GLU A 166 20.51 35.99 16.03
N ILE A 167 19.91 34.80 16.11
CA ILE A 167 18.75 34.41 15.28
C ILE A 167 17.56 35.33 15.58
N ALA A 168 17.25 35.56 16.86
CA ALA A 168 16.17 36.45 17.28
C ALA A 168 16.42 37.91 16.88
N ALA A 169 17.67 38.35 16.75
CA ALA A 169 18.00 39.70 16.31
C ALA A 169 17.77 39.95 14.82
N VAL A 170 17.56 38.91 14.00
CA VAL A 170 17.35 39.06 12.55
C VAL A 170 16.05 39.83 12.25
N PRO A 171 16.12 40.96 11.53
CA PRO A 171 14.92 41.68 11.10
C PRO A 171 14.04 40.81 10.21
N GLY A 172 12.73 40.85 10.44
CA GLY A 172 11.74 40.05 9.69
C GLY A 172 11.46 38.65 10.24
N VAL A 173 12.26 38.14 11.19
CA VAL A 173 11.88 36.95 11.99
C VAL A 173 10.83 37.37 13.00
N ASP A 174 9.70 36.65 13.05
CA ASP A 174 8.57 36.96 13.92
C ASP A 174 8.55 36.05 15.16
N VAL A 175 8.86 34.76 14.98
CA VAL A 175 8.75 33.73 16.02
C VAL A 175 9.99 32.84 16.03
N LEU A 176 10.52 32.57 17.23
CA LEU A 176 11.39 31.42 17.48
C LEU A 176 10.55 30.30 18.09
N LEU A 177 10.30 29.26 17.31
CA LEU A 177 9.47 28.11 17.70
C LEU A 177 10.36 26.96 18.16
N VAL A 178 10.28 26.56 19.42
CA VAL A 178 11.08 25.42 19.89
C VAL A 178 10.48 24.10 19.39
N GLY A 179 11.26 23.34 18.61
CA GLY A 179 10.96 21.98 18.17
C GLY A 179 11.39 20.98 19.24
N SER A 180 10.51 20.71 20.20
CA SER A 180 10.93 20.08 21.47
C SER A 180 11.46 18.66 21.33
N ASN A 181 10.90 17.86 20.42
CA ASN A 181 11.32 16.47 20.25
C ASN A 181 12.75 16.39 19.70
N ASP A 182 13.02 17.08 18.60
CA ASP A 182 14.34 17.11 17.97
C ASP A 182 15.37 17.77 18.88
N LEU A 183 15.01 18.86 19.56
CA LEU A 183 15.89 19.48 20.57
C LEU A 183 16.24 18.52 21.71
N ALA A 184 15.26 17.79 22.24
CA ALA A 184 15.50 16.83 23.31
C ALA A 184 16.40 15.68 22.85
N ILE A 185 16.26 15.22 21.60
CA ILE A 185 17.15 14.22 20.99
C ILE A 185 18.58 14.76 20.91
N GLU A 186 18.76 15.97 20.39
CA GLU A 186 20.09 16.55 20.20
C GLU A 186 20.79 16.90 21.52
N LEU A 187 20.02 17.24 22.55
CA LEU A 187 20.53 17.43 23.91
C LEU A 187 20.85 16.11 24.62
N GLY A 188 20.57 14.95 24.01
CA GLY A 188 20.84 13.63 24.57
C GLY A 188 19.82 13.18 25.63
N VAL A 189 18.63 13.79 25.64
CA VAL A 189 17.56 13.55 26.62
C VAL A 189 16.21 13.30 25.93
N PRO A 190 16.10 12.32 25.02
CA PRO A 190 14.85 12.06 24.26
C PRO A 190 13.66 11.85 25.22
N GLY A 191 12.59 12.63 25.04
CA GLY A 191 11.42 12.65 25.93
C GLY A 191 11.65 13.28 27.32
N GLY A 192 12.89 13.64 27.65
CA GLY A 192 13.34 14.19 28.93
C GLY A 192 13.05 15.68 29.10
N PHE A 193 11.82 16.14 28.84
CA PHE A 193 11.45 17.57 28.86
C PHE A 193 11.52 18.23 30.24
N ARG A 194 11.65 17.45 31.32
CA ARG A 194 11.82 17.96 32.70
C ARG A 194 13.27 18.01 33.15
N THR A 195 14.21 17.57 32.32
CA THR A 195 15.63 17.64 32.64
C THR A 195 16.12 19.09 32.68
N GLU A 196 17.12 19.35 33.51
CA GLU A 196 17.72 20.68 33.63
C GLU A 196 18.31 21.16 32.29
N VAL A 197 18.92 20.24 31.52
CA VAL A 197 19.52 20.54 30.22
C VAL A 197 18.46 21.05 29.24
N PHE A 198 17.31 20.39 29.14
CA PHE A 198 16.23 20.82 28.27
C PHE A 198 15.60 22.14 28.76
N ARG A 199 15.37 22.29 30.07
CA ARG A 199 14.80 23.51 30.64
C ARG A 199 15.69 24.72 30.42
N SER A 200 16.99 24.59 30.66
CA SER A 200 17.98 25.64 30.44
C SER A 200 18.05 26.09 28.97
N ALA A 201 17.89 25.15 28.03
CA ALA A 201 17.79 25.48 26.61
C ALA A 201 16.56 26.36 26.30
N LEU A 202 15.37 25.99 26.81
CA LEU A 202 14.15 26.79 26.64
C LEU A 202 14.25 28.16 27.32
N GLU A 203 14.89 28.25 28.49
CA GLU A 203 15.16 29.53 29.16
C GLU A 203 16.09 30.43 28.34
N THR A 204 17.09 29.86 27.67
CA THR A 204 17.99 30.59 26.78
C THR A 204 17.22 31.19 25.60
N VAL A 205 16.39 30.39 24.93
CA VAL A 205 15.52 30.87 23.84
C VAL A 205 14.52 31.92 24.33
N SER A 206 13.95 31.74 25.52
CA SER A 206 13.05 32.73 26.15
C SER A 206 13.74 34.08 26.37
N LYS A 207 14.96 34.07 26.92
CA LYS A 207 15.75 35.30 27.13
C LYS A 207 16.07 36.00 25.81
N ALA A 208 16.48 35.25 24.80
CA ALA A 208 16.73 35.76 23.45
C ALA A 208 15.48 36.42 22.83
N CYS A 209 14.32 35.77 22.94
CA CYS A 209 13.05 36.31 22.46
C CYS A 209 12.66 37.60 23.18
N LYS A 210 12.69 37.61 24.52
CA LYS A 210 12.35 38.78 25.33
C LYS A 210 13.27 39.98 25.02
N LYS A 211 14.58 39.74 24.88
CA LYS A 211 15.57 40.78 24.57
C LYS A 211 15.33 41.43 23.20
N ASN A 212 14.91 40.65 22.21
CA ASN A 212 14.71 41.12 20.83
C ASN A 212 13.25 41.41 20.47
N GLY A 213 12.33 41.34 21.45
CA GLY A 213 10.89 41.54 21.21
C GLY A 213 10.26 40.52 20.27
N LYS A 214 10.77 39.28 20.25
CA LYS A 214 10.25 38.19 19.40
C LYS A 214 9.26 37.32 20.17
N ILE A 215 8.33 36.72 19.44
CA ILE A 215 7.40 35.76 20.02
C ILE A 215 8.13 34.43 20.23
N MET A 216 8.05 33.88 21.44
CA MET A 216 8.49 32.51 21.70
C MET A 216 7.34 31.54 21.41
N GLY A 217 7.64 30.49 20.66
CA GLY A 217 6.74 29.38 20.38
C GLY A 217 7.20 28.06 20.99
N LEU A 218 6.27 27.13 21.22
CA LEU A 218 6.56 25.76 21.66
C LEU A 218 5.76 24.74 20.86
N ALA A 219 6.44 23.72 20.32
CA ALA A 219 5.86 22.58 19.62
C ALA A 219 6.47 21.26 20.10
N GLY A 220 5.75 20.15 19.90
CA GLY A 220 6.25 18.80 20.18
C GLY A 220 6.05 18.28 21.61
N ILE A 221 5.50 19.09 22.53
CA ILE A 221 5.09 18.65 23.88
C ILE A 221 3.58 18.80 23.99
N TYR A 222 2.88 17.68 24.04
CA TYR A 222 1.42 17.65 24.02
C TYR A 222 0.85 17.12 25.34
N ASP A 223 -0.30 17.68 25.76
CA ASP A 223 -1.06 17.26 26.94
C ASP A 223 -0.26 17.20 28.27
N GLN A 224 0.81 17.99 28.41
CA GLN A 224 1.61 18.10 29.64
C GLN A 224 1.40 19.45 30.32
N GLN A 225 0.35 19.53 31.14
CA GLN A 225 -0.14 20.77 31.74
C GLN A 225 0.93 21.53 32.55
N ASP A 226 1.72 20.83 33.37
CA ASP A 226 2.77 21.45 34.19
C ASP A 226 3.85 22.15 33.34
N ILE A 227 4.27 21.52 32.23
CA ILE A 227 5.24 22.11 31.30
C ILE A 227 4.62 23.29 30.56
N HIS A 228 3.36 23.15 30.12
CA HIS A 228 2.64 24.23 29.42
C HIS A 228 2.45 25.45 30.32
N GLU A 229 2.07 25.26 31.58
CA GLU A 229 1.93 26.34 32.55
C GLU A 229 3.26 27.07 32.79
N TRP A 230 4.35 26.33 32.98
CA TRP A 230 5.68 26.92 33.13
C TRP A 230 6.11 27.68 31.86
N ALA A 231 5.94 27.10 30.68
CA ALA A 231 6.32 27.73 29.43
C ALA A 231 5.50 29.02 29.16
N ILE A 232 4.20 29.01 29.42
CA ILE A 232 3.32 30.16 29.16
C ILE A 232 3.56 31.28 30.19
N ASN A 233 3.61 30.92 31.48
CA ASN A 233 3.59 31.91 32.56
C ASN A 233 5.00 32.38 32.97
N THR A 234 6.02 31.54 32.82
CA THR A 234 7.41 31.87 33.20
C THR A 234 8.24 32.25 31.99
N LEU A 235 8.24 31.40 30.95
CA LEU A 235 9.04 31.67 29.74
C LEU A 235 8.39 32.69 28.80
N GLY A 236 7.08 32.89 28.89
CA GLY A 236 6.36 33.85 28.05
C GLY A 236 6.04 33.31 26.66
N VAL A 237 5.85 31.99 26.51
CA VAL A 237 5.40 31.40 25.24
C VAL A 237 4.03 31.97 24.84
N ARG A 238 3.90 32.42 23.59
CA ARG A 238 2.65 32.98 23.04
C ARG A 238 2.21 32.33 21.73
N TYR A 239 2.97 31.39 21.19
CA TYR A 239 2.54 30.48 20.13
C TYR A 239 2.68 29.03 20.56
N MET A 240 1.62 28.25 20.52
CA MET A 240 1.65 26.87 20.99
C MET A 240 1.02 25.93 19.97
N LEU A 241 1.78 24.94 19.52
CA LEU A 241 1.23 23.78 18.83
C LEU A 241 0.68 22.82 19.87
N CYS A 242 -0.64 22.78 20.04
CA CYS A 242 -1.26 22.08 21.16
C CYS A 242 -1.34 20.56 20.97
N GLN A 243 -1.77 20.12 19.79
CA GLN A 243 -1.91 18.72 19.41
C GLN A 243 -1.93 18.61 17.87
N GLN A 244 -1.75 17.39 17.36
CA GLN A 244 -1.89 17.08 15.94
C GLN A 244 -3.15 16.23 15.70
N ASP A 245 -3.72 16.33 14.50
CA ASP A 245 -4.86 15.52 14.06
C ASP A 245 -4.66 14.02 14.31
N SER A 246 -3.48 13.47 14.04
CA SER A 246 -3.17 12.07 14.32
C SER A 246 -3.26 11.72 15.81
N GLY A 247 -2.76 12.59 16.68
CA GLY A 247 -2.81 12.41 18.14
C GLY A 247 -4.24 12.49 18.67
N LEU A 248 -5.02 13.46 18.19
CA LEU A 248 -6.42 13.64 18.56
C LEU A 248 -7.29 12.46 18.12
N ILE A 249 -7.16 12.02 16.85
CA ILE A 249 -7.94 10.89 16.31
C ILE A 249 -7.62 9.62 17.09
N PHE A 250 -6.35 9.31 17.30
CA PHE A 250 -5.94 8.11 18.03
C PHE A 250 -6.39 8.15 19.49
N GLY A 251 -6.15 9.27 20.18
CA GLY A 251 -6.50 9.44 21.59
C GLY A 251 -8.01 9.38 21.82
N ALA A 252 -8.81 10.05 20.97
CA ALA A 252 -10.26 9.98 21.02
C ALA A 252 -10.77 8.57 20.67
N GLY A 253 -10.21 7.91 19.65
CA GLY A 253 -10.54 6.54 19.28
C GLY A 253 -10.35 5.54 20.42
N LYS A 254 -9.24 5.64 21.16
CA LYS A 254 -9.02 4.83 22.37
C LYS A 254 -10.09 5.04 23.43
N LYS A 255 -10.47 6.30 23.70
CA LYS A 255 -11.54 6.62 24.67
C LYS A 255 -12.89 6.07 24.21
N CYS A 256 -13.21 6.20 22.92
CA CYS A 256 -14.44 5.64 22.34
C CYS A 256 -14.50 4.12 22.48
N ILE A 257 -13.42 3.40 22.16
CA ILE A 257 -13.37 1.94 22.30
C ILE A 257 -13.49 1.53 23.78
N ALA A 258 -12.77 2.20 24.68
CA ALA A 258 -12.82 1.92 26.11
C ALA A 258 -14.19 2.16 26.75
N ALA A 259 -15.00 3.05 26.17
CA ALA A 259 -16.37 3.32 26.61
C ALA A 259 -17.38 2.24 26.17
N ILE A 260 -17.01 1.37 25.22
CA ILE A 260 -17.86 0.25 24.79
C ILE A 260 -17.62 -0.92 25.75
N PRO A 261 -18.63 -1.35 26.53
CA PRO A 261 -18.46 -2.44 27.46
C PRO A 261 -18.19 -3.76 26.72
N PRO A 262 -17.37 -4.66 27.28
CA PRO A 262 -17.25 -6.00 26.74
C PRO A 262 -18.58 -6.76 26.84
N VAL A 263 -18.81 -7.69 25.92
CA VAL A 263 -19.94 -8.64 26.04
C VAL A 263 -19.78 -9.37 27.37
N SER A 264 -20.80 -9.30 28.22
CA SER A 264 -20.81 -10.05 29.47
C SER A 264 -20.66 -11.53 29.15
N PRO A 265 -19.70 -12.25 29.76
CA PRO A 265 -19.56 -13.67 29.50
C PRO A 265 -20.88 -14.36 29.85
N ILE A 266 -21.49 -15.03 28.88
CA ILE A 266 -22.52 -16.03 29.15
C ILE A 266 -21.87 -17.03 30.09
N GLY A 267 -22.45 -17.20 31.28
CA GLY A 267 -21.82 -17.75 32.48
C GLY A 267 -20.72 -18.77 32.23
N GLN A 268 -19.48 -18.42 32.60
CA GLN A 268 -18.43 -19.41 32.78
C GLN A 268 -18.89 -20.39 33.87
N ILE A 269 -19.14 -21.63 33.47
CA ILE A 269 -19.25 -22.75 34.39
C ILE A 269 -17.84 -22.99 34.94
N LEU A 270 -17.62 -22.59 36.19
CA LEU A 270 -16.43 -23.01 36.93
C LEU A 270 -16.63 -24.48 37.33
N VAL A 271 -15.81 -25.36 36.76
CA VAL A 271 -15.70 -26.74 37.19
C VAL A 271 -14.53 -26.83 38.17
N GLN A 272 -14.85 -27.05 39.44
CA GLN A 272 -13.88 -27.48 40.45
C GLN A 272 -14.30 -28.87 40.92
N ASN A 273 -13.36 -29.81 40.97
CA ASN A 273 -13.57 -31.20 41.42
C ASN A 273 -14.73 -31.93 40.69
N GLY A 274 -14.82 -31.77 39.36
CA GLY A 274 -15.78 -32.53 38.55
C GLY A 274 -17.25 -32.17 38.76
N ARG A 275 -17.58 -31.04 39.41
CA ARG A 275 -18.95 -30.52 39.51
C ARG A 275 -19.01 -29.06 39.07
N ALA A 276 -19.99 -28.76 38.23
CA ALA A 276 -20.30 -27.43 37.71
C ALA A 276 -21.03 -26.59 38.76
N TYR A 277 -20.49 -25.41 39.11
CA TYR A 277 -21.18 -24.44 39.96
C TYR A 277 -21.53 -23.18 39.15
N THR A 278 -22.79 -22.76 39.20
CA THR A 278 -23.21 -21.43 38.74
C THR A 278 -23.01 -20.42 39.86
N ARG A 279 -22.20 -19.40 39.62
CA ARG A 279 -21.98 -18.30 40.57
C ARG A 279 -23.29 -17.49 40.66
N LYS A 280 -24.07 -17.68 41.72
CA LYS A 280 -25.17 -16.76 42.09
C LYS A 280 -24.55 -15.41 42.43
N THR A 281 -24.57 -14.47 41.50
CA THR A 281 -24.52 -13.04 41.85
C THR A 281 -25.89 -12.67 42.38
N GLU A 282 -25.96 -12.36 43.67
CA GLU A 282 -27.12 -11.76 44.31
C GLU A 282 -27.50 -10.47 43.59
N ARG A 283 -28.58 -10.50 42.82
CA ARG A 283 -29.42 -9.33 42.60
C ARG A 283 -30.87 -9.73 42.80
N GLN A 284 -31.44 -9.12 43.84
CA GLN A 284 -32.84 -9.20 44.24
C GLN A 284 -33.76 -9.02 43.03
N PHE A 285 -34.72 -9.93 42.84
CA PHE A 285 -35.92 -9.62 42.08
C PHE A 285 -37.15 -10.19 42.78
N PHE A 286 -38.14 -9.31 42.90
CA PHE A 286 -39.40 -9.44 43.59
C PHE A 286 -40.31 -10.47 42.92
N ILE A 287 -41.06 -11.21 43.74
CA ILE A 287 -42.13 -12.10 43.29
C ILE A 287 -43.36 -11.24 43.00
N VAL A 288 -43.89 -11.32 41.78
CA VAL A 288 -45.30 -11.00 41.51
C VAL A 288 -45.92 -12.21 40.82
N LYS A 289 -46.92 -12.80 41.49
CA LYS A 289 -47.76 -13.89 40.98
C LYS A 289 -48.75 -13.36 39.92
N GLY A 290 -48.94 -14.12 38.85
CA GLY A 290 -50.07 -13.98 37.95
C GLY A 290 -50.40 -15.33 37.30
N GLU A 291 -51.46 -15.97 37.78
CA GLU A 291 -52.09 -17.17 37.18
C GLU A 291 -52.85 -16.82 35.90
N THR A 292 -53.02 -17.78 34.97
CA THR A 292 -54.27 -18.18 34.26
C THR A 292 -53.90 -19.02 33.01
N LYS A 293 -54.22 -20.33 32.98
CA LYS A 293 -55.45 -21.05 32.55
C LYS A 293 -55.43 -21.50 31.08
N ASP A 294 -55.48 -22.83 30.91
CA ASP A 294 -55.72 -23.56 29.67
C ASP A 294 -57.13 -23.35 29.10
N SER A 295 -57.25 -23.36 27.77
CA SER A 295 -58.45 -23.86 27.08
C SER A 295 -58.15 -24.33 25.65
N SER A 296 -58.55 -25.56 25.38
CA SER A 296 -58.64 -26.29 24.12
C SER A 296 -59.74 -25.75 23.19
N VAL A 297 -59.65 -26.01 21.87
CA VAL A 297 -60.75 -26.44 20.95
C VAL A 297 -60.17 -26.94 19.61
N SER A 298 -60.85 -27.90 19.01
CA SER A 298 -60.53 -28.82 17.91
C SER A 298 -61.30 -28.56 16.60
N ASN A 299 -60.90 -29.32 15.55
CA ASN A 299 -61.64 -29.75 14.33
C ASN A 299 -61.78 -28.76 13.14
N SER A 300 -61.82 -29.11 11.84
CA SER A 300 -61.74 -30.39 11.10
C SER A 300 -61.80 -30.14 9.55
N SER A 301 -61.41 -31.16 8.75
CA SER A 301 -61.70 -31.41 7.30
C SER A 301 -60.84 -30.67 6.25
N GLY A 302 -60.32 -31.26 5.15
CA GLY A 302 -60.33 -32.62 4.58
C GLY A 302 -59.70 -32.61 3.16
N LEU A 303 -59.29 -33.79 2.67
CA LEU A 303 -58.81 -34.17 1.31
C LEU A 303 -57.28 -34.19 1.04
N ARG A 304 -56.76 -35.43 0.93
CA ARG A 304 -55.48 -35.81 0.28
C ARG A 304 -55.79 -36.39 -1.11
N PRO A 305 -54.80 -36.35 -2.04
CA PRO A 305 -54.25 -37.63 -2.50
C PRO A 305 -52.71 -37.68 -2.47
N SER A 306 -52.23 -38.92 -2.43
CA SER A 306 -50.87 -39.37 -2.16
C SER A 306 -49.90 -39.27 -3.33
N VAL A 307 -48.66 -38.78 -3.09
CA VAL A 307 -47.44 -39.32 -3.71
C VAL A 307 -46.28 -39.27 -2.68
N ARG A 308 -45.46 -40.32 -2.70
CA ARG A 308 -44.41 -40.71 -1.76
C ARG A 308 -43.19 -39.78 -1.71
N ASN A 309 -42.60 -39.70 -0.51
CA ASN A 309 -41.22 -39.38 -0.09
C ASN A 309 -41.11 -38.14 0.80
N ALA A 310 -40.90 -38.38 2.09
CA ALA A 310 -40.76 -37.40 3.16
C ALA A 310 -39.34 -37.42 3.72
N SER A 311 -38.62 -36.31 3.54
CA SER A 311 -37.53 -35.85 4.42
C SER A 311 -37.00 -34.47 3.97
N ALA A 312 -37.81 -33.42 4.10
CA ALA A 312 -37.35 -32.03 4.00
C ALA A 312 -38.03 -31.15 5.08
N PRO A 313 -37.29 -30.35 5.88
CA PRO A 313 -37.86 -29.46 6.90
C PRO A 313 -38.57 -28.23 6.30
N PRO A 314 -39.47 -27.55 7.05
CA PRO A 314 -40.49 -26.62 6.55
C PRO A 314 -40.01 -25.21 6.18
N TYR A 315 -38.72 -25.01 5.86
CA TYR A 315 -38.20 -23.68 5.49
C TYR A 315 -38.05 -23.47 3.97
N LEU A 316 -38.22 -24.51 3.15
CA LEU A 316 -38.05 -24.42 1.69
C LEU A 316 -39.34 -24.11 0.91
N SER A 317 -40.51 -24.06 1.56
CA SER A 317 -41.79 -23.77 0.90
C SER A 317 -42.17 -22.29 0.86
N HIS A 318 -41.53 -21.43 1.66
CA HIS A 318 -41.88 -19.99 1.74
C HIS A 318 -41.14 -19.10 0.74
N TYR A 319 -40.05 -19.57 0.14
CA TYR A 319 -39.26 -18.79 -0.83
C TYR A 319 -39.92 -18.66 -2.23
N ARG A 320 -41.07 -19.31 -2.46
CA ARG A 320 -41.77 -19.30 -3.76
C ARG A 320 -43.01 -18.41 -3.82
N ARG A 321 -43.33 -17.62 -2.77
CA ARG A 321 -44.56 -16.80 -2.75
C ARG A 321 -44.41 -15.32 -2.36
N SER A 322 -43.19 -14.81 -2.16
CA SER A 322 -42.95 -13.37 -1.91
C SER A 322 -43.85 -12.75 -0.81
N GLU A 323 -44.01 -13.44 0.32
CA GLU A 323 -44.67 -12.88 1.52
C GLU A 323 -43.62 -12.57 2.59
N THR A 324 -43.76 -11.41 3.25
CA THR A 324 -42.86 -10.93 4.33
C THR A 324 -43.01 -11.76 5.61
N CYS A 325 -41.94 -12.42 6.06
CA CYS A 325 -41.87 -13.06 7.37
C CYS A 325 -41.56 -12.03 8.47
N VAL A 326 -42.50 -11.83 9.39
CA VAL A 326 -42.28 -11.10 10.65
C VAL A 326 -42.10 -12.15 11.76
N PHE A 327 -40.95 -12.14 12.43
CA PHE A 327 -40.73 -12.95 13.63
C PHE A 327 -41.02 -12.07 14.85
N GLU A 328 -42.04 -12.44 15.63
CA GLU A 328 -42.26 -11.82 16.93
C GLU A 328 -41.13 -12.23 17.88
N GLN A 329 -40.51 -11.22 18.50
CA GLN A 329 -39.56 -11.41 19.58
C GLN A 329 -40.31 -11.90 20.81
N ASP A 330 -40.34 -13.21 21.04
CA ASP A 330 -40.43 -13.76 22.40
C ASP A 330 -39.86 -15.18 22.48
N GLU A 331 -39.17 -15.42 23.59
CA GLU A 331 -38.34 -16.57 23.90
C GLU A 331 -39.07 -17.92 23.80
N LYS A 332 -38.60 -18.83 22.93
CA LYS A 332 -38.79 -20.28 23.12
C LYS A 332 -37.47 -21.00 22.92
N LYS A 333 -36.83 -21.37 24.04
CA LYS A 333 -35.70 -22.31 24.06
C LYS A 333 -36.16 -23.65 23.48
N VAL A 334 -35.60 -24.04 22.35
CA VAL A 334 -35.85 -25.35 21.75
C VAL A 334 -35.04 -26.39 22.50
N LEU A 335 -35.73 -27.36 23.10
CA LEU A 335 -35.13 -28.53 23.74
C LEU A 335 -34.68 -29.49 22.65
N VAL A 336 -33.37 -29.63 22.46
CA VAL A 336 -32.79 -30.58 21.51
C VAL A 336 -32.35 -31.82 22.28
N SER A 337 -32.74 -33.01 21.81
CA SER A 337 -32.31 -34.25 22.42
C SER A 337 -30.81 -34.49 22.18
N GLU A 338 -30.13 -35.00 23.20
CA GLU A 338 -28.70 -35.30 23.16
C GLU A 338 -28.32 -36.23 21.98
N ARG A 339 -29.25 -37.11 21.60
CA ARG A 339 -29.11 -37.99 20.44
C ARG A 339 -29.03 -37.23 19.11
N LEU A 340 -29.84 -36.17 18.92
CA LEU A 340 -29.78 -35.35 17.71
C LEU A 340 -28.48 -34.53 17.65
N LEU A 341 -28.02 -34.05 18.80
CA LEU A 341 -26.76 -33.31 18.90
C LEU A 341 -25.56 -34.22 18.56
N ASN A 342 -25.55 -35.46 19.06
CA ASN A 342 -24.49 -36.43 18.78
C ASN A 342 -24.50 -36.90 17.33
N ASP A 343 -25.68 -37.06 16.69
CA ASP A 343 -25.77 -37.35 15.26
C ASP A 343 -25.25 -36.19 14.39
N LEU A 344 -25.49 -34.94 14.79
CA LEU A 344 -24.94 -33.77 14.10
C LEU A 344 -23.41 -33.67 14.27
N LYS A 345 -22.89 -33.93 15.47
CA LYS A 345 -21.44 -33.99 15.73
C LYS A 345 -20.76 -35.09 14.93
N ARG A 346 -21.41 -36.25 14.80
CA ARG A 346 -20.92 -37.38 14.02
C ARG A 346 -20.94 -37.10 12.51
N LYS A 347 -21.95 -36.39 12.01
CA LYS A 347 -21.99 -35.89 10.62
C LYS A 347 -20.98 -34.77 10.34
N ALA A 348 -20.58 -34.02 11.36
CA ALA A 348 -19.57 -32.97 11.29
C ALA A 348 -18.12 -33.47 11.49
N GLY A 349 -17.91 -34.78 11.69
CA GLY A 349 -16.57 -35.39 11.67
C GLY A 349 -15.72 -35.22 12.95
N TYR A 350 -16.32 -34.92 14.10
CA TYR A 350 -15.58 -34.85 15.37
C TYR A 350 -15.45 -36.24 16.03
N GLN A 351 -14.23 -36.68 16.33
CA GLN A 351 -13.91 -37.81 17.23
C GLN A 351 -13.11 -37.30 18.43
N GLU A 352 -13.56 -37.60 19.65
CA GLU A 352 -12.78 -37.44 20.89
C GLU A 352 -12.06 -38.75 21.21
N THR A 353 -10.75 -38.69 21.47
CA THR A 353 -9.95 -39.82 21.97
C THR A 353 -9.84 -39.76 23.49
N ASP A 354 -10.35 -40.78 24.16
CA ASP A 354 -10.20 -41.01 25.61
C ASP A 354 -8.78 -41.52 25.91
N GLU A 355 -7.98 -40.70 26.60
CA GLU A 355 -6.78 -41.16 27.32
C GLU A 355 -7.18 -41.58 28.73
N ASN A 356 -7.22 -42.88 29.01
CA ASN A 356 -6.78 -43.52 30.28
C ASN A 356 -7.14 -45.01 30.32
N ALA A 357 -6.22 -45.88 29.90
CA ALA A 357 -6.03 -47.22 30.47
C ALA A 357 -4.75 -47.89 29.92
N HIS A 358 -3.69 -47.97 30.74
CA HIS A 358 -2.65 -48.99 30.59
C HIS A 358 -3.08 -50.27 31.32
N PRO A 359 -2.67 -51.46 30.82
CA PRO A 359 -1.73 -52.25 31.61
C PRO A 359 -0.66 -53.01 30.79
N GLU A 360 0.23 -53.65 31.54
CA GLU A 360 1.60 -54.07 31.27
C GLU A 360 1.83 -55.36 30.42
N LYS A 361 3.04 -55.37 29.82
CA LYS A 361 4.07 -56.44 29.68
C LYS A 361 3.77 -57.81 29.01
N ARG A 362 4.46 -57.97 27.86
CA ARG A 362 5.41 -59.05 27.43
C ARG A 362 4.89 -60.50 27.25
N PRO A 363 5.64 -61.37 26.53
CA PRO A 363 6.50 -61.19 25.34
C PRO A 363 6.22 -62.26 24.26
N ILE A 364 6.96 -62.28 23.13
CA ILE A 364 7.68 -63.44 22.57
C ILE A 364 8.25 -63.07 21.18
N ASN A 365 9.30 -63.80 20.84
CA ASN A 365 10.47 -63.51 20.04
C ASN A 365 10.45 -64.26 18.69
N LEU A 366 11.26 -63.75 17.74
CA LEU A 366 12.05 -64.45 16.71
C LEU A 366 11.36 -65.32 15.65
N GLU A 367 11.61 -65.03 14.37
CA GLU A 367 12.63 -65.65 13.47
C GLU A 367 12.41 -65.05 12.05
N ALA A 368 13.33 -64.26 11.48
CA ALA A 368 14.57 -64.62 10.77
C ALA A 368 14.36 -65.51 9.52
N VAL A 369 14.64 -64.97 8.32
CA VAL A 369 15.59 -65.51 7.31
C VAL A 369 15.96 -64.38 6.32
N ASP A 370 17.24 -63.97 6.41
CA ASP A 370 18.25 -63.70 5.36
C ASP A 370 17.86 -63.34 3.91
N SER A 371 18.72 -62.72 3.10
CA SER A 371 19.84 -61.75 3.16
C SER A 371 20.44 -61.78 1.75
N GLU A 372 20.92 -60.65 1.23
CA GLU A 372 22.17 -60.63 0.45
C GLU A 372 22.71 -59.20 0.26
N ARG A 373 23.94 -59.04 0.78
CA ARG A 373 25.06 -58.17 0.35
C ARG A 373 24.79 -56.68 0.11
N ALA A 374 25.15 -55.77 1.02
CA ALA A 374 26.43 -55.47 1.69
C ALA A 374 27.42 -54.60 0.88
N GLN A 375 27.97 -53.63 1.62
CA GLN A 375 29.25 -52.93 1.48
C GLN A 375 29.28 -51.66 0.63
N SER A 376 29.09 -50.52 1.30
CA SER A 376 30.25 -49.77 1.83
C SER A 376 29.79 -48.74 2.87
N ALA A 377 30.14 -49.03 4.12
CA ALA A 377 30.12 -48.12 5.24
C ALA A 377 31.57 -47.94 5.73
N GLU A 378 31.78 -46.88 6.52
CA GLU A 378 32.90 -46.65 7.46
C GLU A 378 34.11 -45.85 6.98
N ALA A 379 34.15 -44.60 7.45
CA ALA A 379 35.27 -43.91 8.11
C ALA A 379 34.77 -42.46 8.34
N VAL A 380 34.68 -41.84 9.51
CA VAL A 380 35.41 -41.94 10.77
C VAL A 380 34.51 -41.38 11.88
N ARG A 381 34.29 -42.13 12.96
CA ARG A 381 33.94 -41.59 14.28
C ARG A 381 35.23 -41.14 14.97
N ASN A 382 35.16 -40.00 15.65
CA ASN A 382 35.95 -39.53 16.80
C ASN A 382 36.64 -38.19 16.57
N THR A 383 36.02 -37.12 17.08
CA THR A 383 36.73 -36.04 17.79
C THR A 383 35.75 -35.31 18.70
N THR A 384 35.89 -35.55 20.00
CA THR A 384 35.30 -34.79 21.10
C THR A 384 36.15 -33.52 21.28
N LEU A 385 35.59 -32.32 21.12
CA LEU A 385 36.23 -31.06 21.53
C LEU A 385 35.18 -30.07 22.09
N GLU A 386 35.60 -29.39 23.15
CA GLU A 386 34.91 -28.54 24.13
C GLU A 386 34.05 -27.37 23.60
N PRO A 387 33.14 -26.81 24.43
CA PRO A 387 32.29 -25.69 24.01
C PRO A 387 33.09 -24.37 24.02
N PRO A 388 33.02 -23.53 22.97
CA PRO A 388 33.59 -22.18 23.03
C PRO A 388 32.52 -21.16 23.45
N ARG A 389 32.71 -20.68 24.68
CA ARG A 389 32.64 -19.29 25.18
C ARG A 389 31.46 -18.38 24.79
N GLU A 390 30.76 -17.95 25.84
CA GLU A 390 30.02 -16.69 25.94
C GLU A 390 30.85 -15.52 25.41
N VAL A 391 30.22 -14.73 24.52
CA VAL A 391 30.65 -13.36 24.23
C VAL A 391 29.53 -12.47 24.75
N ASP A 392 29.83 -11.82 25.87
CA ASP A 392 29.01 -10.79 26.49
C ASP A 392 29.15 -9.48 25.70
N ALA A 393 28.01 -8.90 25.33
CA ALA A 393 27.86 -7.50 24.95
C ALA A 393 26.43 -7.08 25.30
N GLY A 394 26.23 -6.74 26.58
CA GLY A 394 24.96 -6.33 27.13
C GLY A 394 24.36 -5.04 26.55
N LEU A 395 23.03 -4.95 26.63
CA LEU A 395 22.29 -4.00 27.47
C LEU A 395 20.78 -4.08 27.14
N GLY A 396 19.96 -4.24 28.19
CA GLY A 396 18.57 -3.73 28.23
C GLY A 396 17.46 -4.77 28.06
N GLU A 397 16.82 -5.10 29.17
CA GLU A 397 15.49 -5.71 29.21
C GLU A 397 14.46 -4.84 28.46
N ASP A 398 13.66 -5.44 27.58
CA ASP A 398 12.24 -5.12 27.43
C ASP A 398 11.53 -6.23 26.63
N ASP A 399 10.44 -6.73 27.21
CA ASP A 399 9.47 -7.65 26.61
C ASP A 399 8.80 -7.00 25.39
N ASP A 400 8.96 -7.58 24.19
CA ASP A 400 7.88 -7.60 23.19
C ASP A 400 8.09 -8.77 22.22
N HIS A 401 7.23 -9.78 22.30
CA HIS A 401 7.19 -10.92 21.39
C HIS A 401 6.71 -10.51 19.97
N THR A 402 7.46 -9.65 19.28
CA THR A 402 7.15 -9.27 17.89
C THR A 402 7.78 -10.27 16.91
N LEU A 403 6.92 -11.07 16.28
CA LEU A 403 7.27 -11.91 15.14
C LEU A 403 7.96 -11.07 14.05
N ARG A 404 9.16 -11.48 13.64
CA ARG A 404 9.91 -10.89 12.52
C ARG A 404 9.98 -11.88 11.37
N ASN A 405 9.95 -11.36 10.14
CA ASN A 405 10.19 -12.21 8.97
C ASN A 405 11.70 -12.53 8.88
N PRO A 406 12.13 -13.80 9.01
CA PRO A 406 13.54 -14.17 8.93
C PRO A 406 14.16 -13.89 7.55
N LEU A 407 13.33 -13.77 6.51
CA LEU A 407 13.74 -13.41 5.15
C LEU A 407 13.93 -11.90 4.95
N VAL A 408 13.65 -11.07 5.96
CA VAL A 408 13.78 -9.60 5.93
C VAL A 408 14.71 -9.16 7.07
N ILE A 409 16.02 -9.22 6.83
CA ILE A 409 17.04 -8.96 7.87
C ILE A 409 17.31 -7.45 8.08
N SER A 410 16.97 -6.59 7.11
CA SER A 410 17.26 -5.15 7.19
C SER A 410 16.25 -4.31 6.40
N PRO A 411 15.99 -3.05 6.79
CA PRO A 411 15.15 -2.13 6.02
C PRO A 411 15.66 -1.98 4.58
N SER A 412 14.79 -1.53 3.67
CA SER A 412 15.07 -1.36 2.25
C SER A 412 16.43 -0.69 2.00
N LYS A 413 17.29 -1.32 1.19
CA LYS A 413 18.65 -0.84 0.91
C LYS A 413 18.74 -0.26 -0.49
N PHE A 414 19.60 0.74 -0.65
CA PHE A 414 20.06 1.19 -1.96
C PHE A 414 21.40 0.52 -2.26
N LEU A 415 21.51 -0.12 -3.43
CA LEU A 415 22.76 -0.69 -3.91
C LEU A 415 23.30 0.14 -5.06
N THR A 416 24.61 0.34 -5.07
CA THR A 416 25.29 1.08 -6.13
C THR A 416 25.60 0.12 -7.29
N ASP A 417 25.09 0.42 -8.49
CA ASP A 417 25.37 -0.37 -9.68
C ASP A 417 26.80 -0.13 -10.21
N SER A 418 27.20 -0.89 -11.24
CA SER A 418 28.54 -0.77 -11.86
C SER A 418 28.82 0.61 -12.47
N LYS A 419 27.80 1.47 -12.60
CA LYS A 419 27.90 2.85 -13.09
C LYS A 419 27.78 3.90 -11.97
N GLY A 420 27.82 3.49 -10.70
CA GLY A 420 27.73 4.40 -9.56
C GLY A 420 26.31 4.84 -9.20
N ARG A 421 25.26 4.30 -9.83
CA ARG A 421 23.86 4.72 -9.56
C ARG A 421 23.28 3.93 -8.41
N LYS A 422 22.60 4.63 -7.49
CA LYS A 422 21.82 3.99 -6.41
C LYS A 422 20.57 3.33 -6.99
N ARG A 423 20.38 2.04 -6.70
CA ARG A 423 19.24 1.21 -7.11
C ARG A 423 18.51 0.72 -5.88
N PHE A 424 17.20 0.93 -5.85
CA PHE A 424 16.34 0.42 -4.78
C PHE A 424 16.29 -1.11 -4.83
N LEU A 425 16.56 -1.77 -3.71
CA LEU A 425 16.36 -3.20 -3.53
C LEU A 425 15.22 -3.40 -2.53
N GLY A 426 14.04 -3.75 -3.05
CA GLY A 426 12.89 -4.05 -2.21
C GLY A 426 12.98 -5.44 -1.55
N PRO A 427 12.46 -5.63 -0.33
CA PRO A 427 12.58 -6.88 0.43
C PRO A 427 11.96 -8.12 -0.25
N SER A 428 10.85 -7.94 -0.98
CA SER A 428 10.19 -9.03 -1.72
C SER A 428 10.82 -9.33 -3.09
N SER A 429 11.80 -8.55 -3.52
CA SER A 429 12.42 -8.75 -4.83
C SER A 429 13.13 -10.10 -4.92
N THR A 430 13.09 -10.72 -6.10
CA THR A 430 13.85 -11.96 -6.38
C THR A 430 15.34 -11.80 -6.11
N TRP A 431 15.88 -10.59 -6.28
CA TRP A 431 17.27 -10.30 -5.98
C TRP A 431 17.56 -10.28 -4.47
N ALA A 432 16.68 -9.69 -3.67
CA ALA A 432 16.81 -9.73 -2.20
C ALA A 432 16.77 -11.16 -1.69
N TYR A 433 15.82 -11.96 -2.21
CA TYR A 433 15.68 -13.37 -1.88
C TYR A 433 16.95 -14.17 -2.20
N SER A 434 17.47 -14.10 -3.44
CA SER A 434 18.66 -14.87 -3.82
C SER A 434 19.90 -14.49 -3.00
N ARG A 435 20.10 -13.19 -2.74
CA ARG A 435 21.22 -12.72 -1.90
C ARG A 435 21.11 -13.26 -0.48
N HIS A 436 19.89 -13.29 0.06
CA HIS A 436 19.65 -13.77 1.41
C HIS A 436 19.86 -15.28 1.52
N VAL A 437 19.32 -16.08 0.59
CA VAL A 437 19.54 -17.53 0.56
C VAL A 437 21.03 -17.86 0.45
N ILE A 438 21.78 -17.16 -0.40
CA ILE A 438 23.25 -17.32 -0.49
C ILE A 438 23.92 -16.95 0.83
N GLY A 439 23.50 -15.85 1.48
CA GLY A 439 24.00 -15.46 2.79
C GLY A 439 23.81 -16.54 3.86
N LEU A 440 22.59 -17.07 3.97
CA LEU A 440 22.25 -18.15 4.91
C LEU A 440 23.06 -19.43 4.65
N LEU A 441 23.21 -19.80 3.37
CA LEU A 441 24.02 -20.96 2.97
C LEU A 441 25.49 -20.76 3.35
N ASN A 442 26.04 -19.55 3.17
CA ASN A 442 27.42 -19.25 3.52
C ASN A 442 27.68 -19.33 5.03
N GLU A 443 26.74 -18.79 5.82
CA GLU A 443 26.81 -18.86 7.29
C GLU A 443 26.79 -20.30 7.79
N HIS A 444 25.96 -21.16 7.19
CA HIS A 444 25.83 -22.56 7.61
C HIS A 444 26.92 -23.48 7.07
N LEU A 445 27.41 -23.25 5.85
CA LEU A 445 28.37 -24.15 5.18
C LEU A 445 29.83 -23.76 5.38
N GLN A 446 30.13 -22.65 6.06
CA GLN A 446 31.50 -22.15 6.35
C GLN A 446 32.42 -22.07 5.10
N TYR A 447 31.85 -21.80 3.92
CA TYR A 447 32.63 -21.67 2.69
C TYR A 447 33.48 -20.38 2.74
N GLN A 448 34.82 -20.53 2.71
CA GLN A 448 35.77 -19.40 2.75
C GLN A 448 35.77 -18.56 1.46
N GLU A 449 35.34 -19.13 0.33
CA GLU A 449 35.20 -18.43 -0.95
C GLU A 449 33.83 -18.75 -1.55
N SER A 450 32.80 -18.03 -1.10
CA SER A 450 31.50 -18.13 -1.76
C SER A 450 31.40 -17.10 -2.89
N PRO A 451 30.86 -17.47 -4.07
CA PRO A 451 30.72 -16.53 -5.18
C PRO A 451 29.86 -15.34 -4.74
N GLU A 452 30.36 -14.13 -5.01
CA GLU A 452 29.63 -12.89 -4.73
C GLU A 452 28.26 -12.98 -5.43
N ALA A 453 27.17 -12.82 -4.68
CA ALA A 453 25.82 -12.93 -5.25
C ALA A 453 25.72 -12.00 -6.47
N PRO A 454 25.36 -12.52 -7.66
CA PRO A 454 25.52 -11.80 -8.90
C PRO A 454 24.84 -10.43 -8.84
N ARG A 455 25.59 -9.39 -9.18
CA ARG A 455 25.09 -8.02 -9.34
C ARG A 455 24.38 -7.94 -10.69
N ASN A 456 23.24 -8.63 -10.83
CA ASN A 456 22.41 -8.53 -12.02
C ASN A 456 21.72 -7.17 -12.01
N VAL A 457 22.45 -6.16 -12.48
CA VAL A 457 21.96 -4.81 -12.71
C VAL A 457 21.05 -4.86 -13.93
N ASP A 458 19.81 -4.39 -13.77
CA ASP A 458 18.82 -4.31 -14.83
C ASP A 458 19.38 -3.70 -16.13
N GLY A 459 19.14 -4.37 -17.24
CA GLY A 459 19.54 -3.99 -18.59
C GLY A 459 20.98 -4.37 -18.96
N VAL A 460 21.68 -5.17 -18.14
CA VAL A 460 23.05 -5.62 -18.43
C VAL A 460 23.08 -6.87 -19.31
N ALA A 461 22.11 -7.78 -19.18
CA ALA A 461 22.13 -9.02 -19.98
C ALA A 461 22.03 -8.74 -21.49
N PHE A 462 21.20 -7.76 -21.88
CA PHE A 462 21.06 -7.34 -23.26
C PHE A 462 21.00 -5.80 -23.34
N PRO A 463 22.05 -5.12 -23.83
CA PRO A 463 22.00 -3.67 -23.98
C PRO A 463 20.96 -3.30 -25.05
N LEU A 464 19.97 -2.52 -24.64
CA LEU A 464 18.89 -2.05 -25.51
C LEU A 464 18.84 -0.52 -25.45
N ASN A 465 19.16 0.12 -26.58
CA ASN A 465 19.06 1.57 -26.73
C ASN A 465 17.67 1.86 -27.28
N LEU A 466 16.74 2.25 -26.40
CA LEU A 466 15.42 2.68 -26.82
C LEU A 466 15.55 3.94 -27.69
N PRO A 467 14.78 4.04 -28.79
CA PRO A 467 14.78 5.25 -29.60
C PRO A 467 14.33 6.44 -28.75
N HIS A 468 14.97 7.60 -28.93
CA HIS A 468 14.46 8.85 -28.39
C HIS A 468 13.07 9.12 -28.99
N VAL A 469 12.18 9.77 -28.23
CA VAL A 469 10.89 10.24 -28.74
C VAL A 469 11.17 11.17 -29.93
N LYS A 470 10.98 10.67 -31.14
CA LYS A 470 11.16 11.43 -32.39
C LYS A 470 9.82 12.04 -32.78
N LEU A 471 9.88 13.17 -33.50
CA LEU A 471 8.72 13.71 -34.21
C LEU A 471 8.12 12.62 -35.12
N PRO A 472 6.79 12.58 -35.31
CA PRO A 472 6.13 11.50 -36.05
C PRO A 472 6.77 11.31 -37.43
N GLN A 473 7.27 10.10 -37.73
CA GLN A 473 7.61 9.76 -39.11
C GLN A 473 6.32 9.78 -39.95
N GLN A 474 6.32 10.56 -41.03
CA GLN A 474 5.14 10.75 -41.88
C GLN A 474 4.84 9.54 -42.80
N CYS A 475 5.75 8.56 -42.92
CA CYS A 475 5.60 7.43 -43.85
C CYS A 475 6.08 6.10 -43.23
N ILE A 476 5.41 4.99 -43.58
CA ILE A 476 5.82 3.62 -43.23
C ILE A 476 6.93 3.19 -44.18
N ASP A 477 8.12 2.92 -43.66
CA ASP A 477 9.11 2.16 -44.42
C ASP A 477 8.71 0.68 -44.50
N LEU A 478 8.03 0.32 -45.58
CA LEU A 478 7.54 -1.03 -45.88
C LEU A 478 8.67 -2.06 -46.05
N GLY A 479 9.92 -1.63 -46.26
CA GLY A 479 11.07 -2.53 -46.41
C GLY A 479 11.44 -3.32 -45.15
N THR A 480 10.88 -2.91 -43.99
CA THR A 480 11.13 -3.54 -42.68
C THR A 480 10.08 -4.58 -42.27
N LEU A 481 9.06 -4.81 -43.10
CA LEU A 481 7.99 -5.76 -42.78
C LEU A 481 8.43 -7.21 -43.06
N PRO A 482 8.16 -8.16 -42.13
CA PRO A 482 8.29 -9.59 -42.45
C PRO A 482 7.33 -9.99 -43.57
N PRO A 483 7.62 -11.01 -44.39
CA PRO A 483 6.64 -11.56 -45.33
C PRO A 483 5.33 -11.94 -44.62
N LEU A 484 4.18 -11.75 -45.28
CA LEU A 484 2.85 -11.99 -44.71
C LEU A 484 2.72 -13.34 -44.01
N ASP A 485 3.13 -14.43 -44.67
CA ASP A 485 3.06 -15.78 -44.09
C ASP A 485 3.90 -15.91 -42.81
N TYR A 486 5.06 -15.25 -42.79
CA TYR A 486 5.92 -15.23 -41.61
C TYR A 486 5.29 -14.39 -40.48
N ALA A 487 4.67 -13.25 -40.80
CA ALA A 487 3.95 -12.43 -39.83
C ALA A 487 2.78 -13.21 -39.18
N ILE A 488 2.01 -13.95 -39.99
CA ILE A 488 0.94 -14.82 -39.52
C ILE A 488 1.50 -15.93 -38.62
N TYR A 489 2.61 -16.55 -39.02
CA TYR A 489 3.28 -17.58 -38.23
C TYR A 489 3.75 -17.06 -36.86
N LEU A 490 4.38 -15.88 -36.81
CA LEU A 490 4.80 -15.24 -35.56
C LEU A 490 3.60 -14.87 -34.67
N THR A 491 2.52 -14.35 -35.26
CA THR A 491 1.27 -14.02 -34.55
C THR A 491 0.68 -15.27 -33.89
N ASN A 492 0.57 -16.36 -34.65
CA ASN A 492 0.07 -17.65 -34.16
C ASN A 492 0.97 -18.25 -33.08
N THR A 493 2.29 -18.05 -33.19
CA THR A 493 3.26 -18.45 -32.16
C THR A 493 2.98 -17.73 -30.83
N VAL A 494 2.76 -16.41 -30.87
CA VAL A 494 2.39 -15.63 -29.67
C VAL A 494 1.03 -16.08 -29.13
N LYS A 495 0.02 -16.24 -29.99
CA LYS A 495 -1.31 -16.72 -29.60
C LYS A 495 -1.23 -18.08 -28.88
N PHE A 496 -0.44 -19.00 -29.42
CA PHE A 496 -0.28 -20.34 -28.87
C PHE A 496 0.44 -20.34 -27.51
N HIS A 497 1.55 -19.60 -27.38
CA HIS A 497 2.38 -19.65 -26.18
C HIS A 497 2.01 -18.67 -25.07
N ILE A 498 1.42 -17.52 -25.41
CA ILE A 498 1.12 -16.41 -24.50
C ILE A 498 -0.39 -16.16 -24.41
N GLY A 499 -1.12 -16.31 -25.52
CA GLY A 499 -2.53 -15.94 -25.64
C GLY A 499 -3.52 -16.72 -24.76
N GLN A 500 -3.07 -17.82 -24.14
CA GLN A 500 -3.83 -18.58 -23.15
C GLN A 500 -3.72 -18.01 -21.73
N SER A 501 -2.63 -17.30 -21.43
CA SER A 501 -2.36 -16.74 -20.10
C SER A 501 -2.61 -15.23 -20.04
N TYR A 502 -2.51 -14.54 -21.18
CA TYR A 502 -2.63 -13.09 -21.28
C TYR A 502 -3.41 -12.68 -22.53
N HIS A 503 -4.06 -11.53 -22.46
CA HIS A 503 -4.72 -10.85 -23.57
C HIS A 503 -3.84 -9.71 -24.05
N LEU A 504 -3.16 -9.90 -25.20
CA LEU A 504 -2.26 -8.89 -25.79
C LEU A 504 -2.82 -8.25 -27.07
N MET A 505 -3.88 -8.81 -27.64
CA MET A 505 -4.53 -8.33 -28.84
C MET A 505 -5.92 -8.96 -28.98
N ASP A 506 -6.85 -8.20 -29.55
CA ASP A 506 -8.06 -8.76 -30.15
C ASP A 506 -7.69 -9.41 -31.49
N GLU A 507 -7.84 -10.73 -31.58
CA GLU A 507 -7.38 -11.50 -32.73
C GLU A 507 -8.06 -11.09 -34.03
N ALA A 508 -9.37 -10.85 -34.00
CA ALA A 508 -10.14 -10.53 -35.21
C ALA A 508 -9.71 -9.18 -35.76
N VAL A 509 -9.62 -8.17 -34.89
CA VAL A 509 -9.18 -6.81 -35.25
C VAL A 509 -7.71 -6.82 -35.69
N PHE A 510 -6.85 -7.54 -34.96
CA PHE A 510 -5.42 -7.60 -35.25
C PHE A 510 -5.14 -8.25 -36.61
N MET A 511 -5.77 -9.39 -36.90
CA MET A 511 -5.57 -10.09 -38.17
C MET A 511 -6.13 -9.28 -39.35
N ALA A 512 -7.29 -8.64 -39.21
CA ALA A 512 -7.84 -7.77 -40.25
C ALA A 512 -6.88 -6.62 -40.61
N ASN A 513 -6.34 -5.94 -39.60
CA ASN A 513 -5.37 -4.87 -39.80
C ASN A 513 -4.02 -5.39 -40.33
N LEU A 514 -3.59 -6.58 -39.92
CA LEU A 514 -2.39 -7.24 -40.47
C LEU A 514 -2.52 -7.46 -41.98
N PHE A 515 -3.65 -8.02 -42.44
CA PHE A 515 -3.89 -8.18 -43.88
C PHE A 515 -3.97 -6.83 -44.60
N SER A 516 -4.63 -5.83 -44.00
CA SER A 516 -4.69 -4.46 -44.55
C SER A 516 -3.29 -3.84 -44.73
N LEU A 517 -2.41 -3.96 -43.73
CA LEU A 517 -1.03 -3.48 -43.78
C LEU A 517 -0.25 -4.11 -44.95
N HIS A 518 -0.31 -5.43 -45.09
CA HIS A 518 0.39 -6.18 -46.14
C HIS A 518 -0.17 -5.94 -47.55
N ASN A 519 -1.41 -5.48 -47.66
CA ASN A 519 -2.05 -5.10 -48.91
C ASN A 519 -1.94 -3.59 -49.22
N GLY A 520 -1.18 -2.81 -48.43
CA GLY A 520 -0.96 -1.38 -48.65
C GLY A 520 -2.11 -0.46 -48.21
N GLY A 521 -3.02 -0.95 -47.36
CA GLY A 521 -4.23 -0.24 -46.93
C GLY A 521 -4.05 0.76 -45.78
N MET A 522 -2.93 0.74 -45.06
CA MET A 522 -2.68 1.65 -43.93
C MET A 522 -1.90 2.89 -44.37
N GLN A 523 -2.57 3.83 -45.04
CA GLN A 523 -1.95 5.04 -45.60
C GLN A 523 -2.00 6.25 -44.64
N ASP A 524 -3.02 6.32 -43.77
CA ASP A 524 -3.21 7.45 -42.84
C ASP A 524 -2.53 7.20 -41.48
N MET A 525 -1.57 8.08 -41.15
CA MET A 525 -0.78 8.06 -39.91
C MET A 525 -1.49 8.71 -38.72
N THR A 526 -2.66 8.20 -38.35
CA THR A 526 -3.34 8.60 -37.11
C THR A 526 -2.62 8.06 -35.87
N SER A 527 -2.86 8.64 -34.69
CA SER A 527 -2.35 8.10 -33.42
C SER A 527 -2.75 6.64 -33.20
N THR A 528 -3.99 6.27 -33.54
CA THR A 528 -4.50 4.89 -33.44
C THR A 528 -3.79 3.95 -34.40
N THR A 529 -3.55 4.38 -35.66
CA THR A 529 -2.75 3.63 -36.63
C THR A 529 -1.34 3.37 -36.08
N ARG A 530 -0.71 4.40 -35.52
CA ARG A 530 0.64 4.31 -34.93
C ARG A 530 0.68 3.35 -33.73
N LEU A 531 -0.32 3.44 -32.86
CA LEU A 531 -0.42 2.56 -31.70
C LEU A 531 -0.61 1.10 -32.11
N TRP A 532 -1.45 0.85 -33.13
CA TRP A 532 -1.60 -0.49 -33.69
C TRP A 532 -0.33 -0.99 -34.39
N LEU A 533 0.38 -0.14 -35.14
CA LEU A 533 1.68 -0.49 -35.73
C LEU A 533 2.70 -0.86 -34.64
N SER A 534 2.69 -0.13 -33.51
CA SER A 534 3.47 -0.51 -32.34
C SER A 534 3.09 -1.91 -31.85
N GLN A 535 1.79 -2.19 -31.65
CA GLN A 535 1.30 -3.53 -31.29
C GLN A 535 1.82 -4.60 -32.26
N TYR A 536 1.65 -4.39 -33.56
CA TYR A 536 2.08 -5.32 -34.60
C TYR A 536 3.55 -5.70 -34.46
N PHE A 537 4.44 -4.71 -34.41
CA PHE A 537 5.88 -4.96 -34.33
C PHE A 537 6.30 -5.59 -32.99
N ILE A 538 5.64 -5.25 -31.87
CA ILE A 538 5.91 -5.88 -30.58
C ILE A 538 5.45 -7.36 -30.58
N ILE A 539 4.32 -7.68 -31.21
CA ILE A 539 3.87 -9.06 -31.39
C ILE A 539 4.85 -9.84 -32.29
N MET A 540 5.38 -9.23 -33.35
CA MET A 540 6.43 -9.85 -34.18
C MET A 540 7.70 -10.13 -33.35
N ALA A 541 8.09 -9.19 -32.49
CA ALA A 541 9.25 -9.33 -31.61
C ALA A 541 9.06 -10.50 -30.62
N LEU A 542 7.91 -10.58 -29.95
CA LEU A 542 7.55 -11.68 -29.06
C LEU A 542 7.51 -13.02 -29.78
N GLY A 543 6.89 -13.08 -30.97
CA GLY A 543 6.83 -14.29 -31.78
C GLY A 543 8.24 -14.79 -32.13
N LYS A 544 9.12 -13.88 -32.57
CA LYS A 544 10.50 -14.22 -32.92
C LYS A 544 11.29 -14.69 -31.70
N ALA A 545 11.06 -14.09 -30.53
CA ALA A 545 11.69 -14.50 -29.27
C ALA A 545 11.24 -15.90 -28.82
N LEU A 546 9.98 -16.27 -29.00
CA LEU A 546 9.44 -17.58 -28.60
C LEU A 546 9.91 -18.75 -29.47
N LEU A 547 10.21 -18.50 -30.75
CA LEU A 547 10.63 -19.54 -31.68
C LEU A 547 12.05 -20.05 -31.43
N HIS A 548 12.94 -19.19 -30.95
CA HIS A 548 14.35 -19.53 -30.84
C HIS A 548 14.61 -20.28 -29.53
N ARG A 549 15.12 -21.51 -29.65
CA ARG A 549 15.60 -22.32 -28.52
C ARG A 549 17.11 -22.16 -28.42
N GLY A 550 17.60 -21.35 -27.49
CA GLY A 550 19.04 -21.18 -27.24
C GLY A 550 19.41 -19.79 -26.71
N PHE A 551 20.65 -19.66 -26.22
CA PHE A 551 21.19 -18.41 -25.68
C PHE A 551 21.95 -17.64 -26.77
N SER A 552 21.54 -16.41 -27.05
CA SER A 552 22.31 -15.47 -27.87
C SER A 552 23.22 -14.65 -26.97
N LYS A 553 24.53 -14.60 -27.24
CA LYS A 553 25.51 -13.90 -26.40
C LYS A 553 25.50 -12.36 -26.56
N SER A 554 24.91 -11.82 -27.63
CA SER A 554 25.09 -10.40 -27.98
C SER A 554 23.81 -9.65 -28.36
N CYS A 555 22.73 -10.34 -28.75
CA CYS A 555 21.52 -9.67 -29.23
C CYS A 555 20.26 -10.48 -28.90
N PRO A 556 19.23 -9.89 -28.26
CA PRO A 556 17.99 -10.59 -28.00
C PRO A 556 17.21 -10.83 -29.29
N PHE A 557 16.55 -11.98 -29.38
CA PHE A 557 15.70 -12.30 -30.52
C PHE A 557 14.52 -11.33 -30.61
N GLY A 558 14.17 -10.91 -31.83
CA GLY A 558 13.10 -9.95 -32.04
C GLY A 558 13.47 -8.48 -31.78
N LYS A 559 14.73 -8.17 -31.41
CA LYS A 559 15.17 -6.81 -31.06
C LYS A 559 14.77 -5.78 -32.12
N ASP A 560 15.02 -6.06 -33.39
CA ASP A 560 14.81 -5.10 -34.47
C ASP A 560 13.32 -4.75 -34.62
N TYR A 561 12.44 -5.75 -34.52
CA TYR A 561 11.00 -5.53 -34.47
C TYR A 561 10.59 -4.77 -33.22
N PHE A 562 11.17 -5.11 -32.05
CA PHE A 562 10.87 -4.39 -30.83
C PHE A 562 11.21 -2.90 -30.95
N LEU A 563 12.44 -2.58 -31.37
CA LEU A 563 12.87 -1.20 -31.57
C LEU A 563 12.00 -0.47 -32.59
N ARG A 564 11.61 -1.13 -33.69
CA ARG A 564 10.69 -0.56 -34.66
C ARG A 564 9.30 -0.28 -34.07
N GLY A 565 8.78 -1.17 -33.25
CA GLY A 565 7.53 -0.96 -32.51
C GLY A 565 7.61 0.24 -31.56
N MET A 566 8.75 0.43 -30.90
CA MET A 566 8.99 1.58 -30.01
C MET A 566 9.04 2.91 -30.78
N GLU A 567 9.46 2.94 -32.05
CA GLU A 567 9.43 4.16 -32.88
C GLU A 567 8.01 4.61 -33.22
N PHE A 568 7.07 3.67 -33.32
CA PHE A 568 5.65 3.98 -33.57
C PHE A 568 4.87 4.32 -32.32
N LEU A 569 5.36 3.96 -31.13
CA LEU A 569 4.69 4.23 -29.87
C LEU A 569 4.45 5.76 -29.72
N PRO A 570 3.20 6.21 -29.54
CA PRO A 570 2.93 7.63 -29.33
C PRO A 570 3.46 8.11 -27.98
N ASP A 571 3.45 9.43 -27.79
CA ASP A 571 3.68 10.02 -26.47
C ASP A 571 2.51 9.70 -25.51
N VAL A 572 2.65 10.13 -24.26
CA VAL A 572 1.64 9.85 -23.23
C VAL A 572 0.26 10.40 -23.63
N SER A 573 0.20 11.52 -24.35
CA SER A 573 -1.06 12.08 -24.85
C SER A 573 -1.70 11.16 -25.88
N GLY A 574 -0.95 10.69 -26.88
CA GLY A 574 -1.50 9.82 -27.92
C GLY A 574 -1.85 8.40 -27.44
N LEU A 575 -1.33 7.95 -26.30
CA LEU A 575 -1.79 6.70 -25.67
C LEU A 575 -3.24 6.77 -25.18
N HIS A 576 -3.78 7.97 -24.92
CA HIS A 576 -5.17 8.14 -24.50
C HIS A 576 -6.19 8.01 -25.65
N ASP A 577 -5.74 8.04 -26.91
CA ASP A 577 -6.64 8.00 -28.08
C ASP A 577 -7.33 6.62 -28.23
N ASP A 578 -6.66 5.54 -27.86
CA ASP A 578 -7.25 4.21 -27.70
C ASP A 578 -6.71 3.54 -26.42
N PRO A 579 -7.38 3.76 -25.27
CA PRO A 579 -6.90 3.29 -23.97
C PRO A 579 -6.76 1.77 -23.85
N VAL A 580 -7.66 1.00 -24.48
CA VAL A 580 -7.62 -0.47 -24.41
C VAL A 580 -6.45 -1.00 -25.22
N LEU A 581 -6.25 -0.47 -26.44
CA LEU A 581 -5.10 -0.83 -27.26
C LEU A 581 -3.78 -0.38 -26.60
N ALA A 582 -3.76 0.77 -25.95
CA ALA A 582 -2.59 1.25 -25.22
C ALA A 582 -2.19 0.30 -24.07
N MET A 583 -3.17 -0.21 -23.32
CA MET A 583 -2.95 -1.22 -22.30
C MET A 583 -2.39 -2.51 -22.90
N GLU A 584 -2.97 -3.01 -23.98
CA GLU A 584 -2.49 -4.21 -24.70
C GLU A 584 -1.03 -4.05 -25.15
N VAL A 585 -0.70 -2.91 -25.77
CA VAL A 585 0.65 -2.58 -26.23
C VAL A 585 1.64 -2.51 -25.06
N CYS A 586 1.29 -1.81 -23.98
CA CYS A 586 2.15 -1.68 -22.80
C CYS A 586 2.37 -3.02 -22.10
N CYS A 587 1.36 -3.89 -22.01
CA CYS A 587 1.50 -5.26 -21.50
C CYS A 587 2.43 -6.10 -22.38
N ALA A 588 2.31 -5.99 -23.70
CA ALA A 588 3.18 -6.71 -24.64
C ALA A 588 4.64 -6.20 -24.58
N ILE A 589 4.84 -4.87 -24.47
CA ILE A 589 6.14 -4.25 -24.24
C ILE A 589 6.76 -4.77 -22.94
N ALA A 590 6.00 -4.79 -21.85
CA ALA A 590 6.48 -5.26 -20.55
C ALA A 590 6.94 -6.74 -20.59
N LEU A 591 6.17 -7.61 -21.25
CA LEU A 591 6.54 -9.02 -21.43
C LEU A 591 7.81 -9.19 -22.27
N TYR A 592 7.97 -8.43 -23.35
CA TYR A 592 9.20 -8.48 -24.15
C TYR A 592 10.40 -7.99 -23.33
N LEU A 593 10.28 -6.83 -22.69
CA LEU A 593 11.31 -6.24 -21.85
C LEU A 593 11.70 -7.16 -20.68
N GLN A 594 10.76 -7.90 -20.11
CA GLN A 594 11.04 -8.94 -19.10
C GLN A 594 12.02 -9.99 -19.64
N SER A 595 11.77 -10.47 -20.87
CA SER A 595 12.56 -11.53 -21.51
C SER A 595 13.99 -11.09 -21.84
N VAL A 596 14.24 -9.79 -21.88
CA VAL A 596 15.55 -9.20 -22.21
C VAL A 596 16.21 -8.49 -21.03
N ASP A 597 15.75 -8.75 -19.80
CA ASP A 597 16.29 -8.19 -18.55
C ASP A 597 16.18 -6.66 -18.43
N HIS A 598 15.07 -6.07 -18.90
CA HIS A 598 14.73 -4.64 -18.72
C HIS A 598 13.50 -4.46 -17.83
N ARG A 599 13.56 -4.99 -16.61
CA ARG A 599 12.43 -5.08 -15.66
C ARG A 599 11.97 -3.72 -15.13
N ASN A 600 12.88 -2.76 -14.89
CA ASN A 600 12.48 -1.41 -14.45
C ASN A 600 11.64 -0.73 -15.52
N THR A 601 12.11 -0.78 -16.77
CA THR A 601 11.42 -0.18 -17.91
C THR A 601 10.06 -0.84 -18.13
N ALA A 602 9.99 -2.17 -18.05
CA ALA A 602 8.73 -2.91 -18.11
C ALA A 602 7.74 -2.46 -17.02
N PHE A 603 8.21 -2.32 -15.77
CA PHE A 603 7.39 -1.86 -14.65
C PHE A 603 6.82 -0.45 -14.88
N VAL A 604 7.62 0.46 -15.47
CA VAL A 604 7.15 1.81 -15.84
C VAL A 604 6.04 1.76 -16.89
N TYR A 605 6.18 0.94 -17.93
CA TYR A 605 5.12 0.80 -18.95
C TYR A 605 3.82 0.22 -18.39
N LEU A 606 3.91 -0.75 -17.47
CA LEU A 606 2.73 -1.25 -16.74
C LEU A 606 2.09 -0.14 -15.90
N GLY A 607 2.88 0.72 -15.26
CA GLY A 607 2.36 1.88 -14.53
C GLY A 607 1.75 2.97 -15.42
N ILE A 608 2.17 3.11 -16.67
CA ILE A 608 1.49 3.97 -17.66
C ILE A 608 0.13 3.36 -18.01
N ALA A 609 0.10 2.07 -18.37
CA ALA A 609 -1.14 1.35 -18.69
C ALA A 609 -2.15 1.39 -17.54
N LEU A 610 -1.69 1.25 -16.30
CA LEU A 610 -2.56 1.30 -15.13
C LEU A 610 -3.14 2.69 -14.91
N ARG A 611 -2.35 3.76 -15.05
CA ARG A 611 -2.87 5.13 -14.95
C ARG A 611 -3.92 5.42 -16.03
N ILE A 612 -3.69 4.95 -17.25
CA ILE A 612 -4.68 5.01 -18.33
C ILE A 612 -5.95 4.27 -17.91
N ALA A 613 -5.84 2.99 -17.52
CA ALA A 613 -6.99 2.17 -17.11
C ALA A 613 -7.79 2.77 -15.94
N LEU A 614 -7.10 3.29 -14.93
CA LEU A 614 -7.71 3.97 -13.78
C LEU A 614 -8.44 5.24 -14.19
N SER A 615 -7.82 6.09 -15.02
CA SER A 615 -8.44 7.32 -15.52
C SER A 615 -9.71 7.05 -16.36
N GLN A 616 -9.80 5.88 -16.98
CA GLN A 616 -10.94 5.44 -17.77
C GLN A 616 -11.96 4.61 -16.96
N GLY A 617 -11.75 4.44 -15.65
CA GLY A 617 -12.66 3.66 -14.79
C GLY A 617 -12.66 2.15 -15.07
N MET A 618 -11.68 1.61 -15.79
CA MET A 618 -11.67 0.21 -16.25
C MET A 618 -11.48 -0.84 -15.14
N HIS A 619 -11.30 -0.40 -13.90
CA HIS A 619 -11.25 -1.20 -12.67
C HIS A 619 -12.64 -1.39 -12.03
N HIS A 620 -13.66 -0.74 -12.59
CA HIS A 620 -15.06 -0.92 -12.25
C HIS A 620 -15.85 -1.70 -13.29
N ASP A 621 -16.82 -2.50 -12.84
CA ASP A 621 -17.81 -3.07 -13.74
C ASP A 621 -18.72 -1.94 -14.27
N MET A 622 -18.73 -1.78 -15.60
CA MET A 622 -19.62 -0.85 -16.30
C MET A 622 -21.02 -1.45 -16.42
N ILE A 623 -22.06 -0.62 -16.51
CA ILE A 623 -23.43 -1.09 -16.76
C ILE A 623 -23.44 -1.90 -18.07
N ASP A 624 -23.91 -3.16 -18.00
CA ASP A 624 -23.92 -4.06 -19.14
C ASP A 624 -24.82 -3.53 -20.27
N ASP A 625 -24.20 -3.00 -21.33
CA ASP A 625 -24.86 -2.70 -22.59
C ASP A 625 -24.70 -3.88 -23.56
N PRO A 626 -25.79 -4.57 -23.94
CA PRO A 626 -25.76 -5.70 -24.87
C PRO A 626 -25.09 -5.38 -26.21
N GLN A 627 -25.14 -4.13 -26.68
CA GLN A 627 -24.54 -3.71 -27.94
C GLN A 627 -23.00 -3.63 -27.87
N ASN A 628 -22.43 -3.53 -26.66
CA ASN A 628 -21.00 -3.36 -26.42
C ASN A 628 -20.32 -4.59 -25.81
N GLN A 629 -20.97 -5.76 -25.81
CA GLN A 629 -20.49 -6.96 -25.12
C GLN A 629 -19.09 -7.41 -25.55
N ALA A 630 -18.78 -7.38 -26.85
CA ALA A 630 -17.45 -7.74 -27.36
C ALA A 630 -16.35 -6.75 -26.88
N ARG A 631 -16.65 -5.44 -26.93
CA ARG A 631 -15.75 -4.38 -26.46
C ARG A 631 -15.52 -4.48 -24.95
N ASN A 632 -16.58 -4.73 -24.18
CA ASN A 632 -16.50 -4.93 -22.74
C ASN A 632 -15.67 -6.17 -22.39
N SER A 633 -15.82 -7.27 -23.14
CA SER A 633 -15.00 -8.48 -22.95
C SER A 633 -13.52 -8.25 -23.23
N ARG A 634 -13.19 -7.49 -24.29
CA ARG A 634 -11.82 -7.10 -24.63
C ARG A 634 -11.20 -6.26 -23.50
N GLN A 635 -11.92 -5.23 -23.05
CA GLN A 635 -11.49 -4.37 -21.94
C GLN A 635 -11.26 -5.17 -20.65
N LYS A 636 -12.20 -6.04 -20.26
CA LYS A 636 -12.05 -6.90 -19.07
C LYS A 636 -10.83 -7.82 -19.19
N SER A 637 -10.59 -8.37 -20.37
CA SER A 637 -9.43 -9.23 -20.63
C SER A 637 -8.10 -8.48 -20.56
N ALA A 638 -8.05 -7.26 -21.12
CA ALA A 638 -6.90 -6.38 -21.03
C ALA A 638 -6.64 -5.92 -19.58
N TRP A 639 -7.69 -5.57 -18.84
CA TRP A 639 -7.62 -5.23 -17.42
C TRP A 639 -7.03 -6.35 -16.57
N TRP A 640 -7.56 -7.57 -16.70
CA TRP A 640 -7.06 -8.70 -15.91
C TRP A 640 -5.63 -9.10 -16.29
N THR A 641 -5.26 -8.96 -17.56
CA THR A 641 -3.88 -9.13 -18.01
C THR A 641 -2.95 -8.11 -17.34
N LEU A 642 -3.33 -6.83 -17.35
CA LEU A 642 -2.59 -5.77 -16.70
C LEU A 642 -2.47 -6.00 -15.19
N TYR A 643 -3.55 -6.38 -14.53
CA TYR A 643 -3.59 -6.71 -13.11
C TYR A 643 -2.61 -7.84 -12.74
N ILE A 644 -2.64 -8.95 -13.50
CA ILE A 644 -1.74 -10.08 -13.28
C ILE A 644 -0.28 -9.65 -13.44
N LEU A 645 0.02 -8.90 -14.51
CA LEU A 645 1.38 -8.41 -14.76
C LEU A 645 1.82 -7.41 -13.68
N ASP A 646 0.95 -6.52 -13.20
CA ASP A 646 1.26 -5.59 -12.11
C ASP A 646 1.68 -6.35 -10.84
N ARG A 647 0.88 -7.32 -10.39
CA ARG A 647 1.21 -8.14 -9.21
C ARG A 647 2.54 -8.87 -9.39
N LYS A 648 2.75 -9.42 -10.59
CA LYS A 648 3.98 -10.16 -10.92
C LYS A 648 5.22 -9.28 -10.89
N PHE A 649 5.15 -8.10 -11.51
CA PHE A 649 6.27 -7.18 -11.51
C PHE A 649 6.49 -6.53 -10.15
N SER A 650 5.43 -6.26 -9.39
CA SER A 650 5.54 -5.70 -8.04
C SER A 650 6.40 -6.58 -7.13
N TYR A 651 6.14 -7.90 -7.05
CA TYR A 651 7.04 -8.76 -6.27
C TYR A 651 8.44 -8.85 -6.88
N MET A 652 8.59 -8.94 -8.22
CA MET A 652 9.92 -9.04 -8.85
C MET A 652 10.79 -7.82 -8.57
N MET A 653 10.17 -6.64 -8.51
CA MET A 653 10.81 -5.36 -8.23
C MET A 653 11.00 -5.11 -6.73
N GLY A 654 10.28 -5.84 -5.88
CA GLY A 654 10.19 -5.56 -4.45
C GLY A 654 9.41 -4.28 -4.15
N ALA A 655 8.46 -3.93 -5.03
CA ALA A 655 7.61 -2.75 -4.95
C ALA A 655 6.22 -3.13 -4.41
N PRO A 656 5.49 -2.18 -3.77
CA PRO A 656 4.08 -2.38 -3.50
C PRO A 656 3.31 -2.51 -4.82
N SER A 657 2.18 -3.20 -4.77
CA SER A 657 1.29 -3.24 -5.91
C SER A 657 0.65 -1.89 -6.18
N GLN A 658 0.36 -1.58 -7.44
CA GLN A 658 -0.04 -0.22 -7.82
C GLN A 658 -1.53 0.08 -7.58
N ILE A 659 -2.35 -0.94 -7.33
CA ILE A 659 -3.77 -0.81 -6.96
C ILE A 659 -4.14 -1.80 -5.84
N SER A 660 -4.97 -1.35 -4.89
CA SER A 660 -5.53 -2.23 -3.85
C SER A 660 -6.67 -3.08 -4.41
N ASP A 661 -6.76 -4.35 -4.00
CA ASP A 661 -7.86 -5.24 -4.40
C ASP A 661 -9.24 -4.70 -4.00
N ASN A 662 -9.31 -3.92 -2.92
CA ASN A 662 -10.56 -3.31 -2.45
C ASN A 662 -11.14 -2.26 -3.43
N ALA A 663 -10.31 -1.72 -4.32
CA ALA A 663 -10.74 -0.76 -5.33
C ALA A 663 -11.28 -1.44 -6.60
N ILE A 664 -11.17 -2.77 -6.72
CA ILE A 664 -11.49 -3.49 -7.96
C ILE A 664 -12.88 -4.13 -7.85
N THR A 665 -13.77 -3.79 -8.78
CA THR A 665 -15.11 -4.38 -8.86
C THR A 665 -15.38 -5.11 -10.18
N VAL A 666 -14.45 -5.03 -11.15
CA VAL A 666 -14.55 -5.71 -12.44
C VAL A 666 -14.71 -7.22 -12.25
N SER A 667 -15.64 -7.81 -12.98
CA SER A 667 -15.81 -9.25 -13.09
C SER A 667 -14.86 -9.88 -14.12
N LEU A 668 -14.63 -11.19 -14.00
CA LEU A 668 -13.91 -11.93 -15.03
C LEU A 668 -14.68 -11.89 -16.37
N PRO A 669 -13.98 -11.92 -17.52
CA PRO A 669 -14.63 -11.88 -18.83
C PRO A 669 -15.51 -13.13 -19.03
N GLY A 670 -16.84 -12.94 -19.02
CA GLY A 670 -17.84 -14.01 -19.17
C GLY A 670 -18.30 -14.28 -20.60
N SER A 671 -17.41 -14.11 -21.59
CA SER A 671 -17.80 -14.16 -23.01
C SER A 671 -17.98 -15.60 -23.54
N PRO A 672 -19.03 -15.89 -24.34
CA PRO A 672 -19.20 -17.18 -25.02
C PRO A 672 -18.13 -17.47 -26.09
N TYR A 673 -17.33 -16.47 -26.47
CA TYR A 673 -16.27 -16.59 -27.48
C TYR A 673 -14.93 -17.06 -26.92
N HIS A 674 -14.77 -17.14 -25.59
CA HIS A 674 -13.54 -17.66 -24.98
C HIS A 674 -13.66 -19.15 -24.66
N PRO A 675 -12.64 -19.96 -24.98
CA PRO A 675 -12.61 -21.36 -24.54
C PRO A 675 -12.75 -21.43 -23.02
N PRO A 676 -13.52 -22.39 -22.46
CA PRO A 676 -13.69 -22.54 -21.02
C PRO A 676 -12.35 -22.63 -20.26
N GLN A 677 -11.36 -23.29 -20.88
CA GLN A 677 -10.00 -23.39 -20.34
C GLN A 677 -9.28 -22.05 -20.20
N LYS A 678 -9.51 -21.09 -21.11
CA LYS A 678 -8.88 -19.76 -21.05
C LYS A 678 -9.47 -18.93 -19.90
N ILE A 679 -10.78 -19.04 -19.68
CA ILE A 679 -11.46 -18.36 -18.56
C ILE A 679 -10.98 -18.97 -17.23
N ALA A 680 -10.94 -20.31 -17.14
CA ALA A 680 -10.43 -21.01 -15.95
C ALA A 680 -8.96 -20.66 -15.66
N ALA A 681 -8.11 -20.63 -16.70
CA ALA A 681 -6.72 -20.22 -16.56
C ALA A 681 -6.60 -18.78 -16.04
N MET A 682 -7.39 -17.84 -16.58
CA MET A 682 -7.41 -16.45 -16.11
C MET A 682 -7.89 -16.36 -14.65
N ASP A 683 -8.95 -17.07 -14.28
CA ASP A 683 -9.47 -17.10 -12.90
C ASP A 683 -8.41 -17.57 -11.90
N VAL A 684 -7.76 -18.70 -12.19
CA VAL A 684 -6.66 -19.23 -11.37
C VAL A 684 -5.51 -18.23 -11.30
N HIS A 685 -5.13 -17.62 -12.42
CA HIS A 685 -4.04 -16.63 -12.45
C HIS A 685 -4.35 -15.38 -11.62
N VAL A 686 -5.59 -14.89 -11.69
CA VAL A 686 -6.06 -13.75 -10.89
C VAL A 686 -6.06 -14.11 -9.40
N LYS A 687 -6.56 -15.29 -9.02
CA LYS A 687 -6.53 -15.78 -7.63
C LYS A 687 -5.11 -15.85 -7.09
N LEU A 688 -4.18 -16.46 -7.84
CA LEU A 688 -2.76 -16.49 -7.48
C LEU A 688 -2.17 -15.08 -7.37
N SER A 689 -2.50 -14.18 -8.29
CA SER A 689 -2.01 -12.80 -8.28
C SER A 689 -2.53 -11.99 -7.08
N ARG A 690 -3.76 -12.23 -6.62
CA ARG A 690 -4.28 -11.68 -5.36
C ARG A 690 -3.52 -12.19 -4.14
N LEU A 691 -3.22 -13.50 -4.10
CA LEU A 691 -2.42 -14.09 -3.03
C LEU A 691 -0.99 -13.51 -3.02
N ILE A 692 -0.37 -13.31 -4.18
CA ILE A 692 0.90 -12.57 -4.31
C ILE A 692 0.79 -11.19 -3.65
N GLY A 693 -0.25 -10.42 -3.96
CA GLY A 693 -0.49 -9.10 -3.36
C GLY A 693 -0.57 -9.18 -1.82
N LYS A 694 -1.38 -10.11 -1.30
CA LYS A 694 -1.48 -10.36 0.15
C LYS A 694 -0.13 -10.69 0.77
N VAL A 695 0.68 -11.55 0.14
CA VAL A 695 2.02 -11.92 0.63
C VAL A 695 2.95 -10.72 0.64
N ILE A 696 2.99 -9.91 -0.44
CA ILE A 696 3.82 -8.69 -0.49
C ILE A 696 3.45 -7.75 0.67
N ASP A 697 2.15 -7.50 0.87
CA ASP A 697 1.67 -6.50 1.84
C ASP A 697 1.80 -6.97 3.31
N THR A 698 1.87 -8.28 3.56
CA THR A 698 1.82 -8.85 4.92
C THR A 698 3.10 -9.53 5.37
N VAL A 699 3.75 -10.30 4.50
CA VAL A 699 5.00 -11.02 4.78
C VAL A 699 6.20 -10.11 4.58
N TYR A 700 6.16 -9.29 3.53
CA TYR A 700 7.24 -8.36 3.17
C TYR A 700 6.94 -6.90 3.54
N ALA A 701 6.09 -6.70 4.55
CA ALA A 701 5.70 -5.39 5.05
C ALA A 701 6.91 -4.51 5.45
N VAL A 702 6.71 -3.19 5.42
CA VAL A 702 7.73 -2.17 5.70
C VAL A 702 8.35 -2.45 7.09
N ASP A 703 9.69 -2.54 7.12
CA ASP A 703 10.55 -2.80 8.29
C ASP A 703 10.64 -4.25 8.82
N GLY A 704 10.07 -5.24 8.14
CA GLY A 704 10.19 -6.67 8.53
C GLY A 704 9.47 -7.04 9.84
N LYS A 705 8.76 -6.08 10.45
CA LYS A 705 7.86 -6.28 11.58
C LYS A 705 6.55 -6.87 11.07
N LEU A 706 6.17 -8.03 11.61
CA LEU A 706 4.92 -8.68 11.23
C LEU A 706 3.78 -8.14 12.11
N PRO A 707 2.62 -7.78 11.53
CA PRO A 707 1.48 -7.28 12.31
C PRO A 707 0.94 -8.39 13.23
N ALA A 708 0.23 -8.03 14.31
CA ALA A 708 -0.42 -9.01 15.18
C ALA A 708 -1.42 -9.93 14.43
N SER A 709 -1.97 -9.45 13.32
CA SER A 709 -2.84 -10.22 12.42
C SER A 709 -2.08 -11.18 11.49
N PHE A 710 -0.74 -11.18 11.48
CA PHE A 710 0.10 -11.96 10.57
C PHE A 710 -0.30 -13.43 10.52
N LEU A 711 -0.39 -14.10 11.67
CA LEU A 711 -0.75 -15.52 11.73
C LEU A 711 -2.13 -15.78 11.12
N GLY A 712 -3.11 -14.91 11.41
CA GLY A 712 -4.45 -15.01 10.84
C GLY A 712 -4.46 -14.81 9.33
N ILE A 713 -3.71 -13.84 8.82
CA ILE A 713 -3.61 -13.58 7.38
C ILE A 713 -2.85 -14.72 6.69
N MET A 714 -1.74 -15.21 7.24
CA MET A 714 -1.02 -16.37 6.69
C MET A 714 -1.86 -17.63 6.65
N GLN A 715 -2.61 -17.93 7.71
CA GLN A 715 -3.55 -19.05 7.71
C GLN A 715 -4.68 -18.86 6.68
N SER A 716 -5.13 -17.63 6.43
CA SER A 716 -6.08 -17.34 5.36
C SER A 716 -5.45 -17.57 3.98
N THR A 717 -4.26 -17.01 3.74
CA THR A 717 -3.51 -17.14 2.49
C THR A 717 -3.24 -18.61 2.15
N LEU A 718 -2.80 -19.42 3.11
CA LEU A 718 -2.56 -20.85 2.90
C LEU A 718 -3.85 -21.64 2.62
N ARG A 719 -4.97 -21.30 3.28
CA ARG A 719 -6.28 -21.90 3.00
C ARG A 719 -6.78 -21.56 1.60
N GLU A 720 -6.67 -20.29 1.20
CA GLU A 720 -7.02 -19.84 -0.14
C GLU A 720 -6.12 -20.47 -1.20
N LEU A 721 -4.81 -20.59 -0.92
CA LEU A 721 -3.87 -21.29 -1.79
C LEU A 721 -4.29 -22.76 -1.97
N ALA A 722 -4.63 -23.47 -0.90
CA ALA A 722 -5.11 -24.85 -0.98
C ALA A 722 -6.39 -24.98 -1.84
N GLN A 723 -7.32 -24.02 -1.77
CA GLN A 723 -8.50 -23.99 -2.66
C GLN A 723 -8.14 -23.76 -4.13
N VAL A 724 -7.12 -22.94 -4.39
CA VAL A 724 -6.59 -22.76 -5.75
C VAL A 724 -5.96 -24.05 -6.28
N ALA A 725 -5.27 -24.83 -5.43
CA ALA A 725 -4.70 -26.12 -5.81
C ALA A 725 -5.79 -27.08 -6.31
N GLU A 726 -6.92 -27.17 -5.62
CA GLU A 726 -8.06 -28.00 -6.03
C GLU A 726 -8.61 -27.55 -7.40
N THR A 727 -8.72 -26.24 -7.63
CA THR A 727 -9.15 -25.68 -8.92
C THR A 727 -8.13 -25.99 -10.03
N LEU A 728 -6.84 -25.89 -9.72
CA LEU A 728 -5.75 -26.17 -10.65
C LEU A 728 -5.74 -27.65 -11.07
N THR A 729 -5.95 -28.59 -10.15
CA THR A 729 -6.02 -30.03 -10.45
C THR A 729 -7.29 -30.41 -11.21
N THR A 730 -8.42 -29.79 -10.91
CA THR A 730 -9.73 -30.14 -11.51
C THR A 730 -9.99 -29.47 -12.87
N SER A 731 -9.49 -28.25 -13.07
CA SER A 731 -9.82 -27.42 -14.25
C SER A 731 -8.70 -27.35 -15.29
N LEU A 732 -7.47 -27.72 -14.93
CA LEU A 732 -6.27 -27.55 -15.74
C LEU A 732 -5.41 -28.83 -15.64
N ASP A 733 -5.77 -29.87 -16.40
CA ASP A 733 -5.09 -31.18 -16.45
C ASP A 733 -3.56 -31.06 -16.28
N LEU A 734 -3.06 -31.47 -15.11
CA LEU A 734 -1.64 -31.49 -14.73
C LEU A 734 -1.24 -32.93 -14.43
N ASN A 735 -0.81 -33.64 -15.47
CA ASN A 735 -0.31 -35.00 -15.36
C ASN A 735 1.21 -34.98 -15.15
N PHE A 736 1.64 -35.26 -13.91
CA PHE A 736 3.05 -35.40 -13.53
C PHE A 736 3.57 -36.85 -13.64
N ASP A 737 2.71 -37.77 -14.08
CA ASP A 737 2.99 -39.20 -14.21
C ASP A 737 3.90 -39.55 -15.41
N GLY A 738 4.35 -38.54 -16.17
CA GLY A 738 5.22 -38.70 -17.33
C GLY A 738 4.52 -39.25 -18.59
N SER A 739 3.18 -39.36 -18.58
CA SER A 739 2.40 -39.99 -19.65
C SER A 739 2.16 -39.11 -20.88
N GLY A 740 2.63 -37.85 -20.90
CA GLY A 740 2.46 -36.95 -22.04
C GLY A 740 3.06 -35.55 -21.85
N PRO A 741 3.02 -34.69 -22.89
CA PRO A 741 3.50 -33.31 -22.81
C PRO A 741 2.61 -32.47 -21.90
N ILE A 742 3.23 -31.74 -20.96
CA ILE A 742 2.52 -30.84 -20.04
C ILE A 742 2.01 -29.60 -20.79
N ASN A 743 0.74 -29.26 -20.59
CA ASN A 743 0.17 -28.02 -21.11
C ASN A 743 0.93 -26.82 -20.52
N ARG A 744 1.43 -25.92 -21.39
CA ARG A 744 2.23 -24.76 -20.98
C ARG A 744 1.49 -23.84 -20.00
N THR A 745 0.19 -23.63 -20.20
CA THR A 745 -0.64 -22.80 -19.32
C THR A 745 -0.74 -23.42 -17.95
N SER A 746 -1.09 -24.72 -17.87
CA SER A 746 -1.18 -25.43 -16.60
C SER A 746 0.16 -25.48 -15.88
N GLY A 747 1.26 -25.75 -16.60
CA GLY A 747 2.61 -25.71 -16.05
C GLY A 747 3.03 -24.33 -15.55
N THR A 748 2.67 -23.26 -16.27
CA THR A 748 2.94 -21.87 -15.84
C THR A 748 2.18 -21.54 -14.55
N LEU A 749 0.89 -21.89 -14.48
CA LEU A 749 0.07 -21.65 -13.30
C LEU A 749 0.50 -22.50 -12.10
N ASN A 750 0.95 -23.72 -12.34
CA ASN A 750 1.53 -24.57 -11.30
C ASN A 750 2.85 -24.01 -10.76
N LEU A 751 3.74 -23.51 -11.63
CA LEU A 751 4.94 -22.80 -11.18
C LEU A 751 4.59 -21.53 -10.40
N CYS A 752 3.58 -20.76 -10.84
CA CYS A 752 3.10 -19.62 -10.08
C CYS A 752 2.51 -20.02 -8.73
N TYR A 753 1.78 -21.13 -8.64
CA TYR A 753 1.27 -21.67 -7.38
C TYR A 753 2.40 -21.94 -6.38
N HIS A 754 3.45 -22.65 -6.81
CA HIS A 754 4.63 -22.94 -5.99
C HIS A 754 5.50 -21.72 -5.71
N GLN A 755 5.30 -20.63 -6.43
CA GLN A 755 5.98 -19.38 -6.14
C GLN A 755 5.27 -18.58 -5.04
N VAL A 756 3.96 -18.79 -4.87
CA VAL A 756 3.16 -18.15 -3.81
C VAL A 756 3.28 -18.88 -2.49
N GLY A 757 3.25 -20.22 -2.54
CA GLY A 757 3.45 -21.09 -1.37
C GLY A 757 4.92 -21.18 -0.98
#